data_AF-A8N877-F1
#
_entry.id   AF-A8N877-F1
#
_cell.length_a   1.000
_cell.length_b   1.000
_cell.length_c   1.000
_cell.angle_alpha   90.00
_cell.angle_beta   90.00
_cell.angle_gamma   90.00
#
_symmetry.space_group_name_H-M   'P 1'
#
loop_
_entity.id
_entity.type
_entity.pdbx_description
1 polymer ?
#
loop_
_entity_poly.entity_id
_entity_poly.type
_entity_poly.pdbx_seq_one_letter_code
_entity_poly.pdbx_strand_id
1 'polypeptide(L)'
;MRRRLTSGSTWQPYMPAPPDPVGIMRSTINRMVRDNLALENPLLPYFPKTERQSIEKFRRLISSLDPVISPPNATDTRADHVRWETKTQKAYHALHGLCLILMSATSIHGSQSDLKRVLSGIMLENLEVALAWIAYILRTDKAAWATMFSSFSIMIIEEGELRAALINSPCAIDCAVEIYVSATDLLAYGFKEVWPVLGIIYEHRSSRKMFFDNLLSRPKSTVRTFVGNIVTIMEYVQSTLDKTLEEGGDLFRCYENVKRTHSFIEYLSSEVRLSSYLLERRYHTRFAKITMYTRKFMTDPVHQLVLADYLGHIYEMSSYHPEHSVQIILDLLEMDTLPVIADGLIKCQSTADAHILTKSLLHIASRMTSRRVFTAVEAALGRIPEPVLRRLAGTRAYSSTPASDAWMLFQVVYNHRKAALYQAHAGDPIQCQNTRHQELFSFVGRRGSNKLYVCSSCLSVTYCGQPCQSDDWDRVHRYECHILASDHRALTKLGIALPPRLKHLHLVIIQRQMDDMGDAYLINSTQRTLVHALGPTALHSKSAIHVSLRSQIGATRPEEVLTIEEYRREAQKWYLWSGVRFDSLVEQAKANEHHLVGYRFASGDIGPIYHFLLLMDFSNPELESRQSNFSRIRSGMVQIQYRSHEPEWQLNKECKEPCCM
;
A
#
# COMPACT_ATOMS: atom_id res chain seq x y z
N MET A 1 -44.62 11.49 30.40
CA MET A 1 -44.64 11.55 28.92
C MET A 1 -43.37 10.93 28.35
N ARG A 2 -43.45 9.67 27.88
CA ARG A 2 -42.36 8.97 27.19
C ARG A 2 -42.32 9.45 25.73
N ARG A 3 -41.26 10.14 25.30
CA ARG A 3 -41.01 10.41 23.87
C ARG A 3 -40.09 9.31 23.31
N ARG A 4 -40.62 8.59 22.32
CA ARG A 4 -39.90 7.62 21.49
C ARG A 4 -38.81 8.34 20.71
N LEU A 5 -37.57 7.87 20.83
CA LEU A 5 -36.48 8.16 19.89
C LEU A 5 -36.70 7.29 18.66
N THR A 6 -37.10 7.91 17.55
CA THR A 6 -37.11 7.25 16.24
C THR A 6 -35.69 7.16 15.71
N SER A 7 -35.35 5.97 15.22
CA SER A 7 -34.10 5.57 14.56
C SER A 7 -33.50 6.65 13.68
N GLY A 8 -32.24 7.01 13.97
CA GLY A 8 -31.45 7.93 13.16
C GLY A 8 -31.23 7.39 11.76
N SER A 9 -31.72 8.13 10.76
CA SER A 9 -31.25 8.03 9.39
C SER A 9 -29.76 8.38 9.36
N THR A 10 -28.92 7.45 8.94
CA THR A 10 -27.54 7.72 8.57
C THR A 10 -27.52 8.80 7.48
N TRP A 11 -27.15 10.01 7.86
CA TRP A 11 -26.85 11.09 6.92
C TRP A 11 -25.60 10.67 6.13
N GLN A 12 -25.80 10.12 4.94
CA GLN A 12 -24.73 10.11 3.93
C GLN A 12 -24.69 11.53 3.36
N PRO A 13 -23.57 12.27 3.45
CA PRO A 13 -23.45 13.51 2.72
C PRO A 13 -23.67 13.19 1.24
N TYR A 14 -24.61 13.91 0.60
CA TYR A 14 -24.86 13.81 -0.83
C TYR A 14 -23.62 14.36 -1.56
N MET A 15 -22.58 13.55 -1.68
CA MET A 15 -21.58 13.76 -2.71
C MET A 15 -22.28 13.41 -4.03
N PRO A 16 -22.35 14.32 -5.01
CA PRO A 16 -22.79 13.93 -6.34
C PRO A 16 -21.97 12.69 -6.74
N ALA A 17 -22.66 11.66 -7.24
CA ALA A 17 -21.98 10.45 -7.70
C ALA A 17 -20.82 10.88 -8.61
N PRO A 18 -19.60 10.35 -8.41
CA PRO A 18 -18.49 10.71 -9.27
C PRO A 18 -18.93 10.53 -10.72
N PRO A 19 -18.64 11.50 -11.60
CA PRO A 19 -19.10 11.42 -12.97
C PRO A 19 -18.60 10.10 -13.57
N ASP A 20 -19.52 9.36 -14.19
CA ASP A 20 -19.24 8.05 -14.76
C ASP A 20 -18.00 8.17 -15.68
N PRO A 21 -16.86 7.54 -15.33
CA PRO A 21 -15.65 7.63 -16.13
C PRO A 21 -15.87 7.12 -17.55
N VAL A 22 -16.81 6.18 -17.73
CA VAL A 22 -17.25 5.70 -19.05
C VAL A 22 -17.99 6.81 -19.80
N GLY A 23 -18.91 7.53 -19.15
CA GLY A 23 -19.60 8.70 -19.71
C GLY A 23 -18.67 9.85 -20.11
N ILE A 24 -17.69 10.20 -19.28
CA ILE A 24 -16.67 11.22 -19.63
C ILE A 24 -15.84 10.78 -20.84
N MET A 25 -15.46 9.50 -20.91
CA MET A 25 -14.70 8.99 -22.04
C MET A 25 -15.55 8.91 -23.30
N ARG A 26 -16.81 8.44 -23.23
CA ARG A 26 -17.77 8.45 -24.34
C ARG A 26 -17.96 9.87 -24.90
N SER A 27 -18.10 10.88 -24.06
CA SER A 27 -18.20 12.28 -24.53
C SER A 27 -16.93 12.77 -25.23
N THR A 28 -15.75 12.33 -24.77
CA THR A 28 -14.44 12.68 -25.35
C THR A 28 -14.23 11.98 -26.68
N ILE A 29 -14.54 10.69 -26.74
CA ILE A 29 -14.55 9.86 -27.94
C ILE A 29 -15.52 10.48 -28.96
N ASN A 30 -16.76 10.80 -28.58
CA ASN A 30 -17.74 11.45 -29.46
C ASN A 30 -17.29 12.83 -29.98
N ARG A 31 -16.45 13.55 -29.22
CA ARG A 31 -15.83 14.80 -29.66
C ARG A 31 -14.66 14.53 -30.62
N MET A 32 -13.75 13.61 -30.31
CA MET A 32 -12.69 13.20 -31.24
C MET A 32 -13.26 12.65 -32.54
N VAL A 33 -14.37 11.91 -32.48
CA VAL A 33 -15.12 11.46 -33.65
C VAL A 33 -15.60 12.67 -34.43
N ARG A 34 -16.27 13.65 -33.79
CA ARG A 34 -16.73 14.85 -34.51
C ARG A 34 -15.58 15.67 -35.10
N ASP A 35 -14.51 15.88 -34.35
CA ASP A 35 -13.39 16.74 -34.75
C ASP A 35 -12.48 16.05 -35.79
N ASN A 36 -12.27 14.73 -35.69
CA ASN A 36 -11.49 13.95 -36.67
C ASN A 36 -12.32 13.46 -37.87
N LEU A 37 -13.66 13.37 -37.76
CA LEU A 37 -14.54 13.15 -38.92
C LEU A 37 -14.81 14.45 -39.70
N ALA A 38 -14.60 15.62 -39.08
CA ALA A 38 -14.70 16.92 -39.77
C ALA A 38 -13.48 17.21 -40.66
N LEU A 39 -12.32 16.59 -40.37
CA LEU A 39 -11.27 16.40 -41.36
C LEU A 39 -11.78 15.39 -42.39
N GLU A 40 -11.69 15.70 -43.68
CA GLU A 40 -12.13 14.86 -44.80
C GLU A 40 -11.55 13.44 -44.71
N ASN A 41 -12.14 12.57 -43.91
CA ASN A 41 -11.70 11.19 -43.81
C ASN A 41 -12.17 10.52 -45.10
N PRO A 42 -11.27 10.10 -46.00
CA PRO A 42 -11.66 9.53 -47.30
C PRO A 42 -12.51 8.26 -47.15
N LEU A 43 -12.62 7.70 -45.94
CA LEU A 43 -13.43 6.52 -45.61
C LEU A 43 -14.89 6.85 -45.23
N LEU A 44 -15.22 8.11 -44.90
CA LEU A 44 -16.57 8.53 -44.47
C LEU A 44 -17.68 8.22 -45.49
N PRO A 45 -17.50 8.46 -46.81
CA PRO A 45 -18.50 8.10 -47.82
C PRO A 45 -18.76 6.59 -47.91
N TYR A 46 -17.79 5.78 -47.47
CA TYR A 46 -17.83 4.31 -47.47
C TYR A 46 -18.24 3.74 -46.10
N PHE A 47 -18.61 4.60 -45.15
CA PHE A 47 -19.03 4.17 -43.83
C PHE A 47 -20.38 3.46 -43.92
N PRO A 48 -20.56 2.31 -43.23
CA PRO A 48 -21.79 1.54 -43.30
C PRO A 48 -22.99 2.37 -42.80
N LYS A 49 -24.06 2.40 -43.60
CA LYS A 49 -25.29 3.18 -43.31
C LYS A 49 -26.35 2.38 -42.58
N THR A 50 -26.19 1.06 -42.49
CA THR A 50 -27.14 0.13 -41.88
C THR A 50 -26.39 -0.86 -41.00
N GLU A 51 -27.07 -1.41 -39.98
CA GLU A 51 -26.49 -2.40 -39.06
C GLU A 51 -25.91 -3.61 -39.82
N ARG A 52 -26.65 -4.12 -40.82
CA ARG A 52 -26.19 -5.23 -41.67
C ARG A 52 -24.91 -4.89 -42.44
N GLN A 53 -24.81 -3.67 -42.98
CA GLN A 53 -23.59 -3.22 -43.65
C GLN A 53 -22.42 -3.10 -42.66
N SER A 54 -22.68 -2.64 -41.42
CA SER A 54 -21.67 -2.57 -40.38
C SER A 54 -21.12 -3.95 -40.04
N ILE A 55 -22.00 -4.93 -39.80
CA ILE A 55 -21.62 -6.31 -39.49
C ILE A 55 -20.80 -6.93 -40.64
N GLU A 56 -21.28 -6.80 -41.88
CA GLU A 56 -20.61 -7.36 -43.05
C GLU A 56 -19.24 -6.72 -43.28
N LYS A 57 -19.15 -5.39 -43.18
CA LYS A 57 -17.89 -4.67 -43.32
C LYS A 57 -16.92 -5.05 -42.21
N PHE A 58 -17.40 -5.15 -40.98
CA PHE A 58 -16.60 -5.54 -39.82
C PHE A 58 -16.01 -6.95 -40.01
N ARG A 59 -16.81 -7.93 -40.43
CA ARG A 59 -16.34 -9.29 -40.77
C ARG A 59 -15.28 -9.30 -41.87
N ARG A 60 -15.45 -8.48 -42.91
CA ARG A 60 -14.46 -8.37 -43.98
C ARG A 60 -13.15 -7.77 -43.49
N LEU A 61 -13.20 -6.71 -42.67
CA LEU A 61 -12.01 -6.07 -42.14
C LEU A 61 -11.26 -7.01 -41.18
N ILE A 62 -11.95 -7.69 -40.27
CA ILE A 62 -11.32 -8.62 -39.34
C ILE A 62 -10.69 -9.81 -40.08
N SER A 63 -11.39 -10.36 -41.08
CA SER A 63 -10.87 -11.46 -41.91
C SER A 63 -9.68 -11.06 -42.79
N SER A 64 -9.44 -9.75 -42.96
CA SER A 64 -8.28 -9.25 -43.70
C SER A 64 -7.01 -9.12 -42.85
N LEU A 65 -7.14 -9.27 -41.53
CA LEU A 65 -5.99 -9.37 -40.63
C LEU A 65 -5.38 -10.76 -40.73
N ASP A 66 -4.12 -10.84 -41.13
CA ASP A 66 -3.41 -12.10 -41.24
C ASP A 66 -2.99 -12.60 -39.84
N PRO A 67 -3.35 -13.81 -39.42
CA PRO A 67 -2.97 -14.32 -38.10
C PRO A 67 -1.45 -14.46 -37.92
N VAL A 68 -0.66 -14.51 -39.00
CA VAL A 68 0.79 -14.67 -38.96
C VAL A 68 1.50 -13.32 -39.09
N ILE A 69 2.11 -12.87 -38.00
CA ILE A 69 2.94 -11.65 -37.96
C ILE A 69 4.41 -12.07 -38.00
N SER A 70 4.98 -12.14 -39.21
CA SER A 70 6.39 -12.51 -39.43
C SER A 70 7.06 -11.41 -40.26
N PRO A 71 7.66 -10.40 -39.61
CA PRO A 71 8.41 -9.38 -40.34
C PRO A 71 9.61 -10.01 -41.07
N PRO A 72 9.98 -9.50 -42.25
CA PRO A 72 11.14 -9.98 -42.99
C PRO A 72 12.43 -9.75 -42.19
N ASN A 73 13.34 -10.71 -42.27
CA ASN A 73 14.69 -10.60 -41.74
C ASN A 73 15.48 -9.54 -42.50
N ALA A 74 16.54 -9.02 -41.89
CA ALA A 74 17.42 -8.03 -42.52
C ALA A 74 18.09 -8.53 -43.83
N THR A 75 18.10 -9.83 -44.07
CA THR A 75 18.66 -10.49 -45.26
C THR A 75 17.64 -10.80 -46.36
N ASP A 76 16.35 -10.58 -46.10
CA ASP A 76 15.29 -10.90 -47.06
C ASP A 76 15.27 -9.88 -48.21
N THR A 77 14.55 -10.19 -49.30
CA THR A 77 14.60 -9.36 -50.50
C THR A 77 13.85 -8.05 -50.30
N ARG A 78 14.20 -7.00 -51.07
CA ARG A 78 13.44 -5.73 -51.09
C ARG A 78 11.96 -5.96 -51.39
N ALA A 79 11.62 -6.95 -52.23
CA ALA A 79 10.24 -7.29 -52.55
C ALA A 79 9.49 -7.83 -51.33
N ASP A 80 10.15 -8.57 -50.45
CA ASP A 80 9.57 -9.07 -49.20
C ASP A 80 9.30 -7.92 -48.22
N HIS A 81 10.24 -6.97 -48.10
CA HIS A 81 10.05 -5.76 -47.31
C HIS A 81 8.88 -4.90 -47.80
N VAL A 82 8.76 -4.66 -49.12
CA VAL A 82 7.63 -3.90 -49.70
C VAL A 82 6.30 -4.63 -49.49
N ARG A 83 6.28 -5.96 -49.62
CA ARG A 83 5.10 -6.78 -49.35
C ARG A 83 4.70 -6.68 -47.88
N TRP A 84 5.66 -6.71 -46.97
CA TRP A 84 5.44 -6.57 -45.55
C TRP A 84 4.89 -5.20 -45.19
N GLU A 85 5.48 -4.12 -45.71
CA GLU A 85 4.98 -2.76 -45.52
C GLU A 85 3.54 -2.61 -46.01
N THR A 86 3.24 -3.15 -47.19
CA THR A 86 1.87 -3.20 -47.73
C THR A 86 0.92 -3.97 -46.82
N LYS A 87 1.38 -5.08 -46.23
CA LYS A 87 0.61 -5.90 -45.28
C LYS A 87 0.35 -5.13 -43.97
N THR A 88 1.35 -4.46 -43.42
CA THR A 88 1.22 -3.60 -42.22
C THR A 88 0.25 -2.45 -42.47
N GLN A 89 0.34 -1.78 -43.62
CA GLN A 89 -0.57 -0.69 -43.98
C GLN A 89 -2.03 -1.17 -44.11
N LYS A 90 -2.24 -2.34 -44.72
CA LYS A 90 -3.58 -2.96 -44.79
C LYS A 90 -4.12 -3.30 -43.40
N ALA A 91 -3.29 -3.87 -42.53
CA ALA A 91 -3.67 -4.18 -41.15
C ALA A 91 -4.03 -2.91 -40.37
N TYR A 92 -3.25 -1.84 -40.51
CA TYR A 92 -3.55 -0.53 -39.92
C TYR A 92 -4.93 -0.01 -40.35
N HIS A 93 -5.21 0.00 -41.66
CA HIS A 93 -6.51 0.45 -42.17
C HIS A 93 -7.67 -0.44 -41.71
N ALA A 94 -7.45 -1.76 -41.63
CA ALA A 94 -8.44 -2.69 -41.12
C ALA A 94 -8.77 -2.41 -39.65
N LEU A 95 -7.76 -2.30 -38.79
CA LEU A 95 -7.92 -1.98 -37.37
C LEU A 95 -8.59 -0.63 -37.14
N HIS A 96 -8.18 0.40 -37.88
CA HIS A 96 -8.82 1.70 -37.82
C HIS A 96 -10.29 1.64 -38.24
N GLY A 97 -10.61 0.91 -39.31
CA GLY A 97 -11.99 0.71 -39.75
C GLY A 97 -12.85 -0.04 -38.74
N LEU A 98 -12.31 -1.10 -38.12
CA LEU A 98 -12.98 -1.85 -37.04
C LEU A 98 -13.31 -0.93 -35.86
N CYS A 99 -12.34 -0.12 -35.46
CA CYS A 99 -12.46 0.86 -34.39
C CYS A 99 -13.58 1.88 -34.68
N LEU A 100 -13.58 2.51 -35.86
CA LEU A 100 -14.62 3.49 -36.22
C LEU A 100 -16.02 2.86 -36.22
N ILE A 101 -16.16 1.62 -36.72
CA ILE A 101 -17.44 0.90 -36.72
C ILE A 101 -17.90 0.64 -35.27
N LEU A 102 -17.02 0.17 -34.38
CA LEU A 102 -17.34 -0.01 -32.97
C LEU A 102 -17.77 1.29 -32.31
N MET A 103 -17.03 2.39 -32.52
CA MET A 103 -17.39 3.71 -31.99
C MET A 103 -18.78 4.14 -32.45
N SER A 104 -19.09 3.98 -33.74
CA SER A 104 -20.40 4.36 -34.28
C SER A 104 -21.56 3.61 -33.61
N ALA A 105 -21.35 2.33 -33.29
CA ALA A 105 -22.34 1.50 -32.59
C ALA A 105 -22.54 1.91 -31.12
N THR A 106 -21.60 2.66 -30.52
CA THR A 106 -21.72 3.15 -29.13
C THR A 106 -22.45 4.49 -28.99
N SER A 107 -22.54 5.28 -30.07
CA SER A 107 -23.04 6.66 -30.02
C SER A 107 -24.57 6.83 -30.14
N ILE A 108 -25.34 5.76 -30.41
CA ILE A 108 -26.76 5.85 -30.75
C ILE A 108 -27.61 5.21 -29.63
N HIS A 109 -28.29 6.03 -28.83
CA HIS A 109 -29.16 5.58 -27.76
C HIS A 109 -30.49 5.03 -28.29
N GLY A 110 -30.86 3.81 -27.92
CA GLY A 110 -32.26 3.33 -27.97
C GLY A 110 -32.51 1.96 -28.59
N SER A 111 -31.77 1.55 -29.63
CA SER A 111 -32.01 0.27 -30.34
C SER A 111 -30.75 -0.53 -30.71
N GLN A 112 -29.54 -0.01 -30.46
CA GLN A 112 -28.27 -0.58 -30.96
C GLN A 112 -27.51 -1.47 -29.96
N SER A 113 -28.13 -1.87 -28.84
CA SER A 113 -27.53 -2.88 -27.95
C SER A 113 -27.24 -4.19 -28.69
N ASP A 114 -28.07 -4.54 -29.68
CA ASP A 114 -27.91 -5.76 -30.47
C ASP A 114 -26.76 -5.67 -31.48
N LEU A 115 -26.65 -4.57 -32.24
CA LEU A 115 -25.52 -4.38 -33.15
C LEU A 115 -24.21 -4.42 -32.37
N LYS A 116 -24.12 -3.66 -31.28
CA LYS A 116 -22.94 -3.61 -30.42
C LYS A 116 -22.56 -4.99 -29.90
N ARG A 117 -23.52 -5.74 -29.37
CA ARG A 117 -23.33 -7.12 -28.89
C ARG A 117 -22.82 -8.05 -30.01
N VAL A 118 -23.38 -7.95 -31.21
CA VAL A 118 -22.94 -8.75 -32.38
C VAL A 118 -21.51 -8.39 -32.79
N LEU A 119 -21.16 -7.10 -32.85
CA LEU A 119 -19.81 -6.66 -33.18
C LEU A 119 -18.79 -7.09 -32.11
N SER A 120 -19.15 -6.98 -30.83
CA SER A 120 -18.32 -7.47 -29.72
C SER A 120 -18.10 -8.98 -29.80
N GLY A 121 -19.12 -9.77 -30.16
CA GLY A 121 -18.99 -11.21 -30.38
C GLY A 121 -18.02 -11.54 -31.52
N ILE A 122 -18.12 -10.84 -32.66
CA ILE A 122 -17.18 -11.01 -33.77
C ILE A 122 -15.76 -10.62 -33.38
N MET A 123 -15.59 -9.53 -32.62
CA MET A 123 -14.27 -9.10 -32.13
C MET A 123 -13.70 -10.12 -31.14
N LEU A 124 -14.53 -10.67 -30.25
CA LEU A 124 -14.13 -11.68 -29.27
C LEU A 124 -13.55 -12.93 -29.94
N GLU A 125 -14.19 -13.42 -31.01
CA GLU A 125 -13.71 -14.57 -31.81
C GLU A 125 -12.34 -14.32 -32.47
N ASN A 126 -11.96 -13.06 -32.67
CA ASN A 126 -10.76 -12.65 -33.42
C ASN A 126 -9.81 -11.77 -32.60
N LEU A 127 -9.99 -11.77 -31.28
CA LEU A 127 -9.41 -10.78 -30.38
C LEU A 127 -7.88 -10.80 -30.42
N GLU A 128 -7.29 -11.99 -30.31
CA GLU A 128 -5.84 -12.18 -30.28
C GLU A 128 -5.17 -11.71 -31.58
N VAL A 129 -5.78 -11.96 -32.74
CA VAL A 129 -5.25 -11.50 -34.04
C VAL A 129 -5.26 -9.98 -34.13
N ALA A 130 -6.37 -9.35 -33.74
CA ALA A 130 -6.49 -7.89 -33.74
C ALA A 130 -5.47 -7.25 -32.79
N LEU A 131 -5.35 -7.76 -31.56
CA LEU A 131 -4.41 -7.25 -30.57
C LEU A 131 -2.95 -7.47 -30.96
N ALA A 132 -2.60 -8.62 -31.52
CA ALA A 132 -1.24 -8.88 -31.99
C ALA A 132 -0.81 -7.86 -33.06
N TRP A 133 -1.71 -7.50 -33.98
CA TRP A 133 -1.44 -6.44 -34.97
C TRP A 133 -1.34 -5.05 -34.33
N ILE A 134 -2.20 -4.72 -33.37
CA ILE A 134 -2.12 -3.45 -32.63
C ILE A 134 -0.77 -3.34 -31.93
N ALA A 135 -0.36 -4.36 -31.17
CA ALA A 135 0.94 -4.40 -30.48
C ALA A 135 2.10 -4.26 -31.47
N TYR A 136 2.04 -4.96 -32.61
CA TYR A 136 3.06 -4.85 -33.65
C TYR A 136 3.16 -3.41 -34.21
N ILE A 137 2.03 -2.81 -34.61
CA ILE A 137 2.02 -1.46 -35.20
C ILE A 137 2.51 -0.43 -34.18
N LEU A 138 2.09 -0.53 -32.92
CA LEU A 138 2.54 0.36 -31.84
C LEU A 138 4.07 0.35 -31.66
N ARG A 139 4.72 -0.79 -31.89
CA ARG A 139 6.18 -0.92 -31.80
C ARG A 139 6.90 -0.31 -33.01
N THR A 140 6.33 -0.41 -34.20
CA THR A 140 7.04 -0.12 -35.45
C THR A 140 6.70 1.24 -36.06
N ASP A 141 5.51 1.76 -35.81
CA ASP A 141 5.03 3.00 -36.43
C ASP A 141 4.49 4.00 -35.38
N LYS A 142 5.32 4.99 -35.07
CA LYS A 142 4.97 6.07 -34.13
C LYS A 142 3.84 6.96 -34.66
N ALA A 143 3.69 7.12 -35.97
CA ALA A 143 2.63 7.96 -36.55
C ALA A 143 1.25 7.29 -36.38
N ALA A 144 1.20 5.95 -36.39
CA ALA A 144 -0.01 5.19 -36.15
C ALA A 144 -0.43 5.11 -34.67
N TRP A 145 0.44 5.54 -33.74
CA TRP A 145 0.26 5.34 -32.30
C TRP A 145 -1.09 5.84 -31.79
N ALA A 146 -1.49 7.07 -32.15
CA ALA A 146 -2.73 7.69 -31.68
C ALA A 146 -3.99 6.90 -32.10
N THR A 147 -4.01 6.42 -33.35
CA THR A 147 -5.12 5.63 -33.90
C THR A 147 -5.19 4.27 -33.23
N MET A 148 -4.05 3.59 -33.06
CA MET A 148 -3.99 2.28 -32.43
C MET A 148 -4.33 2.34 -30.94
N PHE A 149 -3.82 3.35 -30.25
CA PHE A 149 -4.17 3.62 -28.85
C PHE A 149 -5.68 3.88 -28.68
N SER A 150 -6.27 4.70 -29.55
CA SER A 150 -7.72 4.94 -29.55
C SER A 150 -8.49 3.65 -29.77
N SER A 151 -8.07 2.84 -30.75
CA SER A 151 -8.67 1.54 -31.07
C SER A 151 -8.64 0.59 -29.88
N PHE A 152 -7.49 0.48 -29.22
CA PHE A 152 -7.35 -0.31 -28.00
C PHE A 152 -8.23 0.22 -26.87
N SER A 153 -8.26 1.55 -26.69
CA SER A 153 -9.07 2.20 -25.66
C SER A 153 -10.55 1.89 -25.84
N ILE A 154 -11.08 2.03 -27.05
CA ILE A 154 -12.49 1.74 -27.33
C ILE A 154 -12.82 0.31 -26.97
N MET A 155 -11.99 -0.64 -27.38
CA MET A 155 -12.18 -2.06 -27.05
C MET A 155 -12.19 -2.30 -25.55
N ILE A 156 -11.26 -1.73 -24.78
CA ILE A 156 -11.15 -2.01 -23.33
C ILE A 156 -12.23 -1.32 -22.49
N ILE A 157 -12.76 -0.18 -22.93
CA ILE A 157 -13.87 0.53 -22.25
C ILE A 157 -15.20 -0.19 -22.45
N GLU A 158 -15.26 -1.13 -23.41
CA GLU A 158 -16.47 -1.90 -23.60
C GLU A 158 -16.90 -2.61 -22.31
N GLU A 159 -18.19 -2.89 -22.19
CA GLU A 159 -18.74 -3.60 -21.03
C GLU A 159 -19.04 -5.05 -21.43
N GLY A 160 -19.06 -5.95 -20.45
CA GLY A 160 -19.42 -7.36 -20.64
C GLY A 160 -18.26 -8.25 -21.12
N GLU A 161 -18.59 -9.27 -21.91
CA GLU A 161 -17.68 -10.37 -22.28
C GLU A 161 -16.40 -9.91 -22.98
N LEU A 162 -16.49 -8.89 -23.83
CA LEU A 162 -15.32 -8.37 -24.55
C LEU A 162 -14.29 -7.75 -23.58
N ARG A 163 -14.75 -7.01 -22.56
CA ARG A 163 -13.87 -6.45 -21.53
C ARG A 163 -13.23 -7.56 -20.72
N ALA A 164 -14.03 -8.52 -20.25
CA ALA A 164 -13.54 -9.66 -19.49
C ALA A 164 -12.49 -10.45 -20.29
N ALA A 165 -12.67 -10.61 -21.60
CA ALA A 165 -11.67 -11.25 -22.46
C ALA A 165 -10.41 -10.40 -22.63
N LEU A 166 -10.54 -9.09 -22.87
CA LEU A 166 -9.42 -8.15 -23.01
C LEU A 166 -8.55 -8.13 -21.76
N ILE A 167 -9.14 -7.97 -20.59
CA ILE A 167 -8.38 -7.87 -19.34
C ILE A 167 -7.64 -9.18 -19.01
N ASN A 168 -8.10 -10.33 -19.54
CA ASN A 168 -7.44 -11.62 -19.36
C ASN A 168 -6.57 -12.06 -20.56
N SER A 169 -6.48 -11.25 -21.62
CA SER A 169 -5.70 -11.57 -22.83
C SER A 169 -4.23 -11.15 -22.67
N PRO A 170 -3.25 -12.06 -22.86
CA PRO A 170 -1.83 -11.71 -22.88
C PRO A 170 -1.49 -10.68 -23.97
N CYS A 171 -2.13 -10.74 -25.14
CA CYS A 171 -1.89 -9.76 -26.21
C CYS A 171 -2.44 -8.38 -25.87
N ALA A 172 -3.53 -8.28 -25.13
CA ALA A 172 -4.05 -6.99 -24.66
C ALA A 172 -3.11 -6.36 -23.64
N ILE A 173 -2.59 -7.17 -22.72
CA ILE A 173 -1.56 -6.74 -21.77
C ILE A 173 -0.29 -6.30 -22.49
N ASP A 174 0.10 -7.01 -23.54
CA ASP A 174 1.23 -6.63 -24.40
C ASP A 174 1.01 -5.27 -25.07
N CYS A 175 -0.17 -5.06 -25.66
CA CYS A 175 -0.57 -3.76 -26.22
C CYS A 175 -0.47 -2.65 -25.17
N ALA A 176 -0.99 -2.89 -23.96
CA ALA A 176 -0.94 -1.92 -22.88
C ALA A 176 0.51 -1.56 -22.52
N VAL A 177 1.39 -2.55 -22.32
CA VAL A 177 2.81 -2.31 -22.03
C VAL A 177 3.46 -1.48 -23.14
N GLU A 178 3.22 -1.83 -24.42
CA GLU A 178 3.78 -1.09 -25.55
C GLU A 178 3.26 0.35 -25.66
N ILE A 179 1.97 0.58 -25.38
CA ILE A 179 1.39 1.92 -25.28
C ILE A 179 2.17 2.73 -24.24
N TYR A 180 2.35 2.22 -23.02
CA TYR A 180 3.00 2.99 -21.95
C TYR A 180 4.50 3.16 -22.08
N VAL A 181 5.19 2.22 -22.73
CA VAL A 181 6.62 2.33 -23.02
C VAL A 181 6.85 3.32 -24.17
N SER A 182 6.01 3.29 -25.20
CA SER A 182 6.20 4.07 -26.43
C SER A 182 5.69 5.51 -26.33
N ALA A 183 4.91 5.84 -25.31
CA ALA A 183 4.29 7.14 -25.16
C ALA A 183 5.24 8.23 -24.64
N THR A 184 6.33 8.49 -25.37
CA THR A 184 7.22 9.61 -25.08
C THR A 184 6.52 10.97 -25.17
N ASP A 185 5.40 11.04 -25.92
CA ASP A 185 4.55 12.23 -26.06
C ASP A 185 3.16 12.07 -25.40
N LEU A 186 3.06 11.42 -24.24
CA LEU A 186 1.81 11.34 -23.45
C LEU A 186 1.10 12.69 -23.28
N LEU A 187 1.89 13.77 -23.22
CA LEU A 187 1.42 15.14 -23.10
C LEU A 187 0.60 15.58 -24.31
N ALA A 188 0.98 15.15 -25.51
CA ALA A 188 0.36 15.56 -26.77
C ALA A 188 -1.00 14.87 -26.99
N TYR A 189 -1.13 13.61 -26.56
CA TYR A 189 -2.32 12.79 -26.80
C TYR A 189 -3.35 12.84 -25.69
N GLY A 190 -3.02 13.54 -24.60
CA GLY A 190 -3.92 13.78 -23.48
C GLY A 190 -3.86 12.66 -22.43
N PHE A 191 -3.59 13.07 -21.20
CA PHE A 191 -3.67 12.20 -20.02
C PHE A 191 -5.08 11.60 -19.83
N LYS A 192 -6.11 12.22 -20.40
CA LYS A 192 -7.52 11.86 -20.18
C LYS A 192 -7.88 10.54 -20.86
N GLU A 193 -7.24 10.23 -21.97
CA GLU A 193 -7.56 9.10 -22.84
C GLU A 193 -6.79 7.85 -22.38
N VAL A 194 -5.56 8.04 -21.93
CA VAL A 194 -4.65 7.01 -21.44
C VAL A 194 -5.08 6.44 -20.09
N TRP A 195 -5.70 7.26 -19.25
CA TRP A 195 -6.05 6.88 -17.89
C TRP A 195 -7.02 5.68 -17.78
N PRO A 196 -8.16 5.65 -18.49
CA PRO A 196 -9.19 4.65 -18.24
C PRO A 196 -8.73 3.23 -18.61
N VAL A 197 -7.84 3.11 -19.60
CA VAL A 197 -7.21 1.84 -19.98
C VAL A 197 -6.44 1.23 -18.81
N LEU A 198 -5.52 1.99 -18.20
CA LEU A 198 -4.79 1.53 -17.01
C LEU A 198 -5.68 1.32 -15.81
N GLY A 199 -6.65 2.21 -15.60
CA GLY A 199 -7.61 2.08 -14.51
C GLY A 199 -8.26 0.70 -14.55
N ILE A 200 -8.74 0.29 -15.72
CA ILE A 200 -9.35 -1.03 -15.93
C ILE A 200 -8.36 -2.18 -15.68
N ILE A 201 -7.13 -2.09 -16.22
CA ILE A 201 -6.10 -3.12 -16.04
C ILE A 201 -5.69 -3.25 -14.56
N TYR A 202 -5.56 -2.13 -13.85
CA TYR A 202 -5.09 -2.10 -12.48
C TYR A 202 -6.17 -2.43 -11.47
N GLU A 203 -7.44 -2.12 -11.74
CA GLU A 203 -8.55 -2.52 -10.89
C GLU A 203 -8.72 -4.05 -10.89
N HIS A 204 -8.48 -4.71 -12.02
CA HIS A 204 -8.60 -6.16 -12.12
C HIS A 204 -7.31 -6.90 -11.68
N ARG A 205 -7.41 -7.75 -10.65
CA ARG A 205 -6.26 -8.41 -10.02
C ARG A 205 -5.44 -9.27 -11.00
N SER A 206 -6.10 -10.11 -11.80
CA SER A 206 -5.43 -10.99 -12.76
C SER A 206 -4.64 -10.17 -13.80
N SER A 207 -5.28 -9.14 -14.34
CA SER A 207 -4.74 -8.26 -15.39
C SER A 207 -3.58 -7.44 -14.88
N ARG A 208 -3.69 -6.87 -13.68
CA ARG A 208 -2.60 -6.16 -13.01
C ARG A 208 -1.38 -7.05 -12.83
N LYS A 209 -1.58 -8.30 -12.38
CA LYS A 209 -0.48 -9.27 -12.24
C LYS A 209 0.16 -9.58 -13.60
N MET A 210 -0.66 -9.92 -14.60
CA MET A 210 -0.17 -10.17 -15.97
C MET A 210 0.60 -8.97 -16.53
N PHE A 211 0.11 -7.74 -16.29
CA PHE A 211 0.75 -6.51 -16.71
C PHE A 211 2.13 -6.34 -16.09
N PHE A 212 2.24 -6.46 -14.77
CA PHE A 212 3.54 -6.32 -14.11
C PHE A 212 4.50 -7.46 -14.45
N ASP A 213 4.00 -8.69 -14.56
CA ASP A 213 4.84 -9.83 -14.97
C ASP A 213 5.34 -9.66 -16.41
N ASN A 214 4.50 -9.20 -17.35
CA ASN A 214 4.92 -8.88 -18.71
C ASN A 214 5.95 -7.74 -18.70
N LEU A 215 5.63 -6.60 -18.07
CA LEU A 215 6.51 -5.43 -18.00
C LEU A 215 7.88 -5.78 -17.41
N LEU A 216 7.92 -6.51 -16.30
CA LEU A 216 9.14 -6.86 -15.59
C LEU A 216 9.94 -7.99 -16.26
N SER A 217 9.32 -8.75 -17.17
CA SER A 217 10.03 -9.69 -18.05
C SER A 217 10.80 -8.99 -19.17
N ARG A 218 10.50 -7.70 -19.45
CA ARG A 218 11.19 -6.90 -20.48
C ARG A 218 12.59 -6.45 -20.01
N PRO A 219 13.46 -6.00 -20.94
CA PRO A 219 14.74 -5.40 -20.57
C PRO A 219 14.59 -4.26 -19.56
N LYS A 220 15.55 -4.11 -18.65
CA LYS A 220 15.52 -3.04 -17.61
C LYS A 220 15.39 -1.63 -18.19
N SER A 221 15.89 -1.39 -19.41
CA SER A 221 15.70 -0.12 -20.13
C SER A 221 14.22 0.16 -20.40
N THR A 222 13.46 -0.84 -20.85
CA THR A 222 12.01 -0.75 -21.07
C THR A 222 11.26 -0.39 -19.79
N VAL A 223 11.58 -1.06 -18.68
CA VAL A 223 10.98 -0.77 -17.36
C VAL A 223 11.31 0.67 -16.92
N ARG A 224 12.56 1.12 -17.13
CA ARG A 224 12.95 2.52 -16.84
C ARG A 224 12.22 3.53 -17.72
N THR A 225 12.02 3.23 -19.00
CA THR A 225 11.25 4.08 -19.91
C THR A 225 9.81 4.18 -19.46
N PHE A 226 9.18 3.04 -19.14
CA PHE A 226 7.84 3.01 -18.57
C PHE A 226 7.74 3.91 -17.34
N VAL A 227 8.58 3.69 -16.32
CA VAL A 227 8.57 4.51 -15.09
C VAL A 227 8.90 5.98 -15.37
N GLY A 228 9.78 6.26 -16.35
CA GLY A 228 10.07 7.61 -16.82
C GLY A 228 8.82 8.31 -17.37
N ASN A 229 8.10 7.65 -18.28
CA ASN A 229 6.87 8.17 -18.89
C ASN A 229 5.79 8.44 -17.82
N ILE A 230 5.68 7.56 -16.82
CA ILE A 230 4.80 7.77 -15.67
C ILE A 230 5.15 9.03 -14.88
N VAL A 231 6.43 9.28 -14.68
CA VAL A 231 6.88 10.46 -13.96
C VAL A 231 6.66 11.72 -14.79
N THR A 232 6.78 11.64 -16.12
CA THR A 232 6.40 12.71 -17.05
C THR A 232 4.89 13.02 -17.00
N ILE A 233 4.03 12.05 -16.70
CA ILE A 233 2.61 12.32 -16.42
C ILE A 233 2.46 13.24 -15.20
N MET A 234 3.25 13.05 -14.15
CA MET A 234 3.19 13.95 -12.99
C MET A 234 3.59 15.38 -13.37
N GLU A 235 4.61 15.52 -14.22
CA GLU A 235 5.02 16.83 -14.77
C GLU A 235 3.92 17.46 -15.63
N TYR A 236 3.17 16.67 -16.40
CA TYR A 236 1.97 17.13 -17.11
C TYR A 236 0.91 17.70 -16.19
N VAL A 237 0.60 16.99 -15.10
CA VAL A 237 -0.43 17.41 -14.15
C VAL A 237 -0.01 18.71 -13.48
N GLN A 238 1.27 18.86 -13.15
CA GLN A 238 1.82 20.13 -12.67
C GLN A 238 1.66 21.25 -13.71
N SER A 239 2.10 21.03 -14.96
CA SER A 239 2.01 22.04 -16.03
C SER A 239 0.56 22.43 -16.34
N THR A 240 -0.36 21.48 -16.32
CA THR A 240 -1.80 21.72 -16.51
C THR A 240 -2.36 22.58 -15.39
N LEU A 241 -1.92 22.32 -14.15
CA LEU A 241 -2.31 23.10 -12.99
C LEU A 241 -1.77 24.53 -13.05
N ASP A 242 -0.49 24.70 -13.39
CA ASP A 242 0.14 26.02 -13.56
C ASP A 242 -0.63 26.85 -14.61
N LYS A 243 -0.89 26.26 -15.79
CA LYS A 243 -1.69 26.90 -16.86
C LYS A 243 -3.11 27.24 -16.41
N THR A 244 -3.78 26.32 -15.71
CA THR A 244 -5.15 26.55 -15.21
C THR A 244 -5.19 27.72 -14.23
N LEU A 245 -4.15 27.89 -13.40
CA LEU A 245 -4.05 29.02 -12.47
C LEU A 245 -3.80 30.35 -13.18
N GLU A 246 -2.93 30.36 -14.18
CA GLU A 246 -2.66 31.55 -15.00
C GLU A 246 -3.88 32.01 -15.79
N GLU A 247 -4.66 31.06 -16.33
CA GLU A 247 -5.83 31.34 -17.17
C GLU A 247 -7.14 31.49 -16.37
N GLY A 248 -7.13 31.30 -15.05
CA GLY A 248 -8.35 31.30 -14.22
C GLY A 248 -9.31 30.16 -14.57
N GLY A 249 -8.77 29.01 -15.00
CA GLY A 249 -9.53 27.85 -15.44
C GLY A 249 -10.12 27.01 -14.29
N ASP A 250 -10.74 25.89 -14.67
CA ASP A 250 -11.44 24.99 -13.75
C ASP A 250 -10.47 24.18 -12.86
N LEU A 251 -10.32 24.61 -11.61
CA LEU A 251 -9.51 23.91 -10.61
C LEU A 251 -10.00 22.48 -10.35
N PHE A 252 -11.29 22.20 -10.47
CA PHE A 252 -11.83 20.85 -10.24
C PHE A 252 -11.22 19.84 -11.21
N ARG A 253 -10.98 20.24 -12.47
CA ARG A 253 -10.28 19.41 -13.45
C ARG A 253 -8.85 19.07 -13.01
N CYS A 254 -8.13 20.01 -12.40
CA CYS A 254 -6.80 19.75 -11.86
C CYS A 254 -6.84 18.77 -10.69
N TYR A 255 -7.81 18.92 -9.78
CA TYR A 255 -8.04 17.96 -8.70
C TYR A 255 -8.29 16.54 -9.24
N GLU A 256 -9.14 16.39 -10.25
CA GLU A 256 -9.41 15.10 -10.87
C GLU A 256 -8.15 14.47 -11.50
N ASN A 257 -7.26 15.28 -12.08
CA ASN A 257 -5.97 14.79 -12.59
C ASN A 257 -5.06 14.30 -11.45
N VAL A 258 -5.02 15.01 -10.31
CA VAL A 258 -4.26 14.59 -9.12
C VAL A 258 -4.81 13.29 -8.55
N LYS A 259 -6.14 13.16 -8.43
CA LYS A 259 -6.83 11.94 -7.97
C LYS A 259 -6.50 10.71 -8.83
N ARG A 260 -6.48 10.88 -10.14
CA ARG A 260 -6.08 9.81 -11.07
C ARG A 260 -4.63 9.44 -10.87
N THR A 261 -3.76 10.44 -10.83
CA THR A 261 -2.32 10.24 -10.58
C THR A 261 -2.06 9.54 -9.24
N HIS A 262 -2.79 9.89 -8.19
CA HIS A 262 -2.74 9.21 -6.89
C HIS A 262 -3.01 7.71 -7.03
N SER A 263 -4.16 7.36 -7.61
CA SER A 263 -4.60 5.96 -7.78
C SER A 263 -3.53 5.16 -8.54
N PHE A 264 -2.91 5.79 -9.54
CA PHE A 264 -1.86 5.16 -10.34
C PHE A 264 -0.62 4.82 -9.52
N ILE A 265 -0.15 5.80 -8.75
CA ILE A 265 1.03 5.67 -7.90
C ILE A 265 0.79 4.60 -6.83
N GLU A 266 -0.42 4.52 -6.29
CA GLU A 266 -0.81 3.49 -5.34
C GLU A 266 -0.63 2.09 -5.95
N TYR A 267 -1.18 1.84 -7.14
CA TYR A 267 -1.01 0.55 -7.83
C TYR A 267 0.46 0.26 -8.14
N LEU A 268 1.21 1.24 -8.66
CA LEU A 268 2.62 1.05 -8.99
C LEU A 268 3.50 0.80 -7.77
N SER A 269 3.31 1.55 -6.69
CA SER A 269 4.09 1.40 -5.47
C SER A 269 3.79 0.08 -4.76
N SER A 270 2.58 -0.48 -4.93
CA SER A 270 2.24 -1.79 -4.39
C SER A 270 3.03 -2.95 -5.03
N GLU A 271 3.59 -2.75 -6.24
CA GLU A 271 4.48 -3.71 -6.88
C GLU A 271 5.93 -3.50 -6.42
N VAL A 272 6.33 -4.27 -5.41
CA VAL A 272 7.66 -4.15 -4.77
C VAL A 272 8.81 -4.28 -5.78
N ARG A 273 8.64 -5.04 -6.86
CA ARG A 273 9.66 -5.18 -7.92
C ARG A 273 9.91 -3.89 -8.72
N LEU A 274 8.97 -2.93 -8.70
CA LEU A 274 9.12 -1.61 -9.31
C LEU A 274 9.73 -0.55 -8.38
N SER A 275 9.85 -0.85 -7.09
CA SER A 275 10.31 0.09 -6.04
C SER A 275 11.58 0.86 -6.44
N SER A 276 12.63 0.15 -6.85
CA SER A 276 13.91 0.79 -7.16
C SER A 276 13.81 1.78 -8.32
N TYR A 277 13.00 1.46 -9.33
CA TYR A 277 12.80 2.32 -10.50
C TYR A 277 11.99 3.58 -10.14
N LEU A 278 10.94 3.42 -9.33
CA LEU A 278 10.12 4.54 -8.85
C LEU A 278 10.92 5.50 -7.98
N LEU A 279 11.73 4.96 -7.07
CA LEU A 279 12.56 5.74 -6.15
C LEU A 279 13.73 6.43 -6.83
N GLU A 280 14.33 5.82 -7.86
CA GLU A 280 15.32 6.47 -8.74
C GLU A 280 14.77 7.79 -9.32
N ARG A 281 13.46 7.83 -9.60
CA ARG A 281 12.78 9.02 -10.11
C ARG A 281 12.14 9.91 -9.04
N ARG A 282 12.31 9.57 -7.74
CA ARG A 282 11.75 10.28 -6.58
C ARG A 282 10.24 10.55 -6.70
N TYR A 283 9.48 9.55 -7.16
CA TYR A 283 8.04 9.68 -7.43
C TYR A 283 7.26 10.28 -6.24
N HIS A 284 7.59 9.88 -5.00
CA HIS A 284 6.94 10.32 -3.77
C HIS A 284 7.05 11.84 -3.56
N THR A 285 8.25 12.40 -3.76
CA THR A 285 8.46 13.86 -3.64
C THR A 285 7.74 14.64 -4.74
N ARG A 286 7.78 14.14 -5.98
CA ARG A 286 7.15 14.80 -7.12
C ARG A 286 5.64 14.85 -6.92
N PHE A 287 5.04 13.74 -6.54
CA PHE A 287 3.61 13.66 -6.28
C PHE A 287 3.17 14.45 -5.05
N ALA A 288 3.95 14.44 -3.97
CA ALA A 288 3.70 15.28 -2.80
C ALA A 288 3.73 16.78 -3.16
N LYS A 289 4.69 17.21 -4.00
CA LYS A 289 4.79 18.59 -4.47
C LYS A 289 3.54 19.02 -5.22
N ILE A 290 3.10 18.20 -6.18
CA ILE A 290 1.88 18.48 -6.96
C ILE A 290 0.67 18.57 -6.04
N THR A 291 0.49 17.58 -5.17
CA THR A 291 -0.64 17.51 -4.22
C THR A 291 -0.68 18.74 -3.31
N MET A 292 0.46 19.12 -2.73
CA MET A 292 0.57 20.32 -1.89
C MET A 292 0.31 21.60 -2.67
N TYR A 293 0.82 21.70 -3.90
CA TYR A 293 0.60 22.86 -4.76
C TYR A 293 -0.87 22.99 -5.14
N THR A 294 -1.53 21.91 -5.58
CA THR A 294 -2.98 21.87 -5.85
C THR A 294 -3.78 22.31 -4.62
N ARG A 295 -3.41 21.80 -3.44
CA ARG A 295 -4.11 22.10 -2.19
C ARG A 295 -4.09 23.58 -1.83
N LYS A 296 -3.04 24.33 -2.18
CA LYS A 296 -2.95 25.77 -1.90
C LYS A 296 -4.05 26.59 -2.59
N PHE A 297 -4.55 26.11 -3.72
CA PHE A 297 -5.57 26.83 -4.52
C PHE A 297 -6.98 26.28 -4.34
N MET A 298 -7.12 25.09 -3.74
CA MET A 298 -8.43 24.54 -3.40
C MET A 298 -9.00 25.25 -2.19
N THR A 299 -10.16 25.88 -2.32
CA THR A 299 -10.87 26.53 -1.21
C THR A 299 -11.84 25.61 -0.50
N ASP A 300 -12.36 24.61 -1.22
CA ASP A 300 -13.33 23.66 -0.67
C ASP A 300 -12.68 22.74 0.39
N PRO A 301 -13.24 22.66 1.62
CA PRO A 301 -12.68 21.85 2.70
C PRO A 301 -12.64 20.34 2.39
N VAL A 302 -13.59 19.82 1.62
CA VAL A 302 -13.63 18.40 1.26
C VAL A 302 -12.47 18.07 0.34
N HIS A 303 -12.24 18.85 -0.72
CA HIS A 303 -11.09 18.66 -1.60
C HIS A 303 -9.76 18.84 -0.86
N GLN A 304 -9.66 19.81 0.05
CA GLN A 304 -8.46 19.97 0.88
C GLN A 304 -8.19 18.76 1.79
N LEU A 305 -9.24 18.16 2.34
CA LEU A 305 -9.15 16.93 3.14
C LEU A 305 -8.67 15.76 2.26
N VAL A 306 -9.29 15.54 1.10
CA VAL A 306 -8.86 14.46 0.19
C VAL A 306 -7.41 14.61 -0.27
N LEU A 307 -6.95 15.84 -0.51
CA LEU A 307 -5.54 16.09 -0.85
C LEU A 307 -4.61 15.82 0.34
N ALA A 308 -5.06 16.04 1.58
CA ALA A 308 -4.31 15.62 2.77
C ALA A 308 -4.28 14.08 2.88
N ASP A 309 -5.38 13.40 2.56
CA ASP A 309 -5.44 11.93 2.52
C ASP A 309 -4.47 11.36 1.49
N TYR A 310 -4.36 11.96 0.30
CA TYR A 310 -3.37 11.55 -0.70
C TYR A 310 -1.94 11.67 -0.21
N LEU A 311 -1.59 12.74 0.54
CA LEU A 311 -0.27 12.84 1.18
C LEU A 311 -0.10 11.77 2.26
N GLY A 312 -1.15 11.51 3.01
CA GLY A 312 -1.20 10.45 4.00
C GLY A 312 -0.91 9.07 3.39
N HIS A 313 -1.56 8.74 2.28
CA HIS A 313 -1.30 7.50 1.56
C HIS A 313 0.15 7.38 1.08
N ILE A 314 0.88 8.46 0.79
CA ILE A 314 2.32 8.33 0.45
C ILE A 314 3.12 7.83 1.66
N TYR A 315 2.76 8.24 2.88
CA TYR A 315 3.37 7.67 4.09
C TYR A 315 3.05 6.18 4.25
N GLU A 316 1.82 5.76 3.96
CA GLU A 316 1.43 4.36 3.93
C GLU A 316 2.22 3.59 2.85
N MET A 317 2.30 4.14 1.63
CA MET A 317 3.03 3.58 0.50
C MET A 317 4.52 3.40 0.80
N SER A 318 5.11 4.18 1.71
CA SER A 318 6.50 3.95 2.15
C SER A 318 6.73 2.55 2.74
N SER A 319 5.67 1.88 3.22
CA SER A 319 5.74 0.51 3.72
C SER A 319 5.96 -0.54 2.62
N TYR A 320 5.63 -0.23 1.36
CA TYR A 320 5.98 -1.05 0.19
C TYR A 320 7.47 -1.01 -0.13
N HIS A 321 8.20 -0.06 0.46
CA HIS A 321 9.62 0.17 0.20
C HIS A 321 10.42 0.03 1.50
N PRO A 322 10.46 -1.15 2.15
CA PRO A 322 11.02 -1.29 3.51
C PRO A 322 12.47 -0.79 3.64
N GLU A 323 13.30 -0.98 2.63
CA GLU A 323 14.70 -0.52 2.62
C GLU A 323 14.82 1.01 2.51
N HIS A 324 13.84 1.67 1.90
CA HIS A 324 13.85 3.11 1.62
C HIS A 324 12.83 3.90 2.44
N SER A 325 12.01 3.23 3.25
CA SER A 325 10.88 3.85 3.96
C SER A 325 11.34 5.01 4.85
N VAL A 326 12.50 4.88 5.49
CA VAL A 326 13.12 5.93 6.31
C VAL A 326 13.41 7.17 5.46
N GLN A 327 14.01 7.00 4.27
CA GLN A 327 14.35 8.14 3.41
C GLN A 327 13.11 8.78 2.79
N ILE A 328 12.11 7.98 2.38
CA ILE A 328 10.83 8.50 1.88
C ILE A 328 10.15 9.38 2.94
N ILE A 329 10.08 8.92 4.19
CA ILE A 329 9.47 9.69 5.28
C ILE A 329 10.25 10.97 5.55
N LEU A 330 11.59 10.92 5.56
CA LEU A 330 12.42 12.12 5.72
C LEU A 330 12.13 13.15 4.63
N ASP A 331 12.14 12.72 3.36
CA ASP A 331 11.83 13.58 2.21
C ASP A 331 10.45 14.24 2.35
N LEU A 332 9.43 13.48 2.78
CA LEU A 332 8.07 14.01 2.94
C LEU A 332 7.96 14.99 4.12
N LEU A 333 8.65 14.72 5.23
CA LEU A 333 8.67 15.61 6.40
C LEU A 333 9.40 16.93 6.09
N GLU A 334 10.47 16.88 5.31
CA GLU A 334 11.19 18.06 4.82
C GLU A 334 10.33 18.94 3.92
N MET A 335 9.34 18.35 3.24
CA MET A 335 8.37 19.06 2.39
C MET A 335 7.16 19.62 3.14
N ASP A 336 7.13 19.62 4.48
CA ASP A 336 6.02 20.14 5.29
C ASP A 336 4.68 19.43 5.10
N THR A 337 4.71 18.14 4.75
CA THR A 337 3.48 17.35 4.62
C THR A 337 2.81 17.03 5.96
N LEU A 338 3.56 16.98 7.08
CA LEU A 338 2.97 16.74 8.41
C LEU A 338 2.04 17.88 8.88
N PRO A 339 2.41 19.18 8.76
CA PRO A 339 1.46 20.29 8.94
C PRO A 339 0.19 20.17 8.10
N VAL A 340 0.31 19.69 6.85
CA VAL A 340 -0.86 19.48 5.97
C VAL A 340 -1.76 18.35 6.47
N ILE A 341 -1.18 17.24 6.95
CA ILE A 341 -1.94 16.14 7.58
C ILE A 341 -2.65 16.61 8.84
N ALA A 342 -1.98 17.38 9.70
CA ALA A 342 -2.56 17.95 10.91
C ALA A 342 -3.74 18.90 10.60
N ASP A 343 -3.59 19.75 9.58
CA ASP A 343 -4.65 20.63 9.10
C ASP A 343 -5.78 19.87 8.38
N GLY A 344 -5.50 18.71 7.77
CA GLY A 344 -6.49 17.77 7.25
C GLY A 344 -7.34 17.16 8.37
N LEU A 345 -6.69 16.68 9.44
CA LEU A 345 -7.36 16.06 10.59
C LEU A 345 -8.43 16.96 11.20
N ILE A 346 -8.15 18.25 11.39
CA ILE A 346 -9.14 19.19 11.95
C ILE A 346 -10.35 19.46 11.03
N LYS A 347 -10.32 18.98 9.77
CA LYS A 347 -11.44 19.04 8.82
C LYS A 347 -12.27 17.75 8.77
N CYS A 348 -11.78 16.65 9.34
CA CYS A 348 -12.52 15.40 9.42
C CYS A 348 -13.82 15.59 10.22
N GLN A 349 -14.93 15.10 9.68
CA GLN A 349 -16.25 15.14 10.31
C GLN A 349 -16.63 13.78 10.89
N SER A 350 -16.05 12.70 10.37
CA SER A 350 -16.31 11.33 10.78
C SER A 350 -15.03 10.57 11.18
N THR A 351 -15.20 9.42 11.82
CA THR A 351 -14.09 8.48 12.09
C THR A 351 -13.54 7.87 10.79
N ALA A 352 -14.38 7.70 9.76
CA ALA A 352 -13.95 7.22 8.46
C ALA A 352 -13.03 8.23 7.78
N ASP A 353 -13.35 9.54 7.85
CA ASP A 353 -12.51 10.61 7.32
C ASP A 353 -11.14 10.64 8.00
N ALA A 354 -11.12 10.49 9.34
CA ALA A 354 -9.88 10.53 10.11
C ALA A 354 -9.02 9.27 9.92
N HIS A 355 -9.58 8.16 9.43
CA HIS A 355 -8.91 6.86 9.40
C HIS A 355 -7.61 6.88 8.59
N ILE A 356 -7.63 7.44 7.38
CA ILE A 356 -6.46 7.50 6.49
C ILE A 356 -5.36 8.36 7.10
N LEU A 357 -5.70 9.56 7.60
CA LEU A 357 -4.73 10.45 8.25
C LEU A 357 -4.19 9.86 9.55
N THR A 358 -5.02 9.15 10.31
CA THR A 358 -4.59 8.41 11.51
C THR A 358 -3.57 7.34 11.15
N LYS A 359 -3.86 6.51 10.15
CA LYS A 359 -2.90 5.53 9.63
C LYS A 359 -1.59 6.21 9.24
N SER A 360 -1.67 7.32 8.54
CA SER A 360 -0.49 8.08 8.07
C SER A 360 0.40 8.55 9.22
N LEU A 361 -0.19 9.15 10.27
CA LEU A 361 0.51 9.52 11.49
C LEU A 361 1.17 8.32 12.17
N LEU A 362 0.49 7.18 12.18
CA LEU A 362 1.00 5.94 12.75
C LEU A 362 2.13 5.32 11.90
N HIS A 363 2.06 5.43 10.58
CA HIS A 363 3.15 5.07 9.67
C HIS A 363 4.40 5.91 9.94
N ILE A 364 4.26 7.23 10.10
CA ILE A 364 5.34 8.11 10.55
C ILE A 364 5.89 7.62 11.89
N ALA A 365 5.00 7.40 12.87
CA ALA A 365 5.38 7.03 14.22
C ALA A 365 6.12 5.68 14.30
N SER A 366 5.75 4.73 13.44
CA SER A 366 6.40 3.41 13.33
C SER A 366 7.88 3.51 12.96
N ARG A 367 8.28 4.57 12.23
CA ARG A 367 9.66 4.81 11.77
C ARG A 367 10.45 5.76 12.66
N MET A 368 9.83 6.31 13.71
CA MET A 368 10.53 7.10 14.73
C MET A 368 11.48 6.27 15.61
N THR A 369 11.63 4.97 15.34
CA THR A 369 12.76 4.18 15.85
C THR A 369 14.10 4.63 15.26
N SER A 370 14.07 5.24 14.07
CA SER A 370 15.20 5.95 13.49
C SER A 370 15.32 7.32 14.13
N ARG A 371 16.47 7.61 14.76
CA ARG A 371 16.76 8.93 15.35
C ARG A 371 16.65 10.06 14.33
N ARG A 372 17.05 9.81 13.07
CA ARG A 372 16.90 10.78 11.97
C ARG A 372 15.44 11.15 11.73
N VAL A 373 14.56 10.14 11.65
CA VAL A 373 13.12 10.36 11.46
C VAL A 373 12.53 11.07 12.67
N PHE A 374 12.88 10.65 13.89
CA PHE A 374 12.41 11.31 15.10
C PHE A 374 12.76 12.81 15.10
N THR A 375 14.01 13.18 14.81
CA THR A 375 14.43 14.58 14.74
C THR A 375 13.68 15.35 13.65
N ALA A 376 13.46 14.74 12.49
CA ALA A 376 12.66 15.36 11.43
C ALA A 376 11.19 15.56 11.84
N VAL A 377 10.60 14.60 12.56
CA VAL A 377 9.24 14.73 13.12
C VAL A 377 9.19 15.85 14.16
N GLU A 378 10.15 15.95 15.08
CA GLU A 378 10.21 17.04 16.06
C GLU A 378 10.32 18.41 15.39
N ALA A 379 11.15 18.53 14.35
CA ALA A 379 11.23 19.75 13.55
C ALA A 379 9.92 20.06 12.81
N ALA A 380 9.26 19.05 12.24
CA ALA A 380 7.99 19.22 11.52
C ALA A 380 6.83 19.57 12.45
N LEU A 381 6.81 19.01 13.67
CA LEU A 381 5.87 19.37 14.74
C LEU A 381 5.97 20.85 15.09
N GLY A 382 7.19 21.40 15.17
CA GLY A 382 7.44 22.82 15.42
C GLY A 382 6.94 23.76 14.31
N ARG A 383 6.59 23.23 13.13
CA ARG A 383 6.06 24.01 12.00
C ARG A 383 4.53 23.92 11.87
N ILE A 384 3.88 23.12 12.71
CA ILE A 384 2.40 23.05 12.73
C ILE A 384 1.88 24.35 13.34
N PRO A 385 0.94 25.08 12.69
CA PRO A 385 0.39 26.30 13.25
C PRO A 385 -0.27 26.06 14.60
N GLU A 386 0.04 26.91 15.57
CA GLU A 386 -0.49 26.83 16.94
C GLU A 386 -2.03 26.73 17.02
N PRO A 387 -2.83 27.45 16.20
CA PRO A 387 -4.29 27.26 16.17
C PRO A 387 -4.74 25.84 15.78
N VAL A 388 -3.97 25.15 14.93
CA VAL A 388 -4.23 23.75 14.54
C VAL A 388 -3.92 22.83 15.72
N LEU A 389 -2.76 23.00 16.37
CA LEU A 389 -2.39 22.23 17.56
C LEU A 389 -3.41 22.36 18.69
N ARG A 390 -3.91 23.57 18.97
CA ARG A 390 -4.96 23.78 19.98
C ARG A 390 -6.27 23.07 19.66
N ARG A 391 -6.65 23.00 18.37
CA ARG A 391 -7.85 22.26 17.94
C ARG A 391 -7.65 20.75 18.05
N LEU A 392 -6.48 20.24 17.70
CA LEU A 392 -6.13 18.83 17.80
C LEU A 392 -5.97 18.35 19.25
N ALA A 393 -5.49 19.21 20.14
CA ALA A 393 -5.42 18.92 21.57
C ALA A 393 -6.81 18.81 22.24
N GLY A 394 -7.87 19.29 21.56
CA GLY A 394 -9.21 19.37 22.09
C GLY A 394 -9.38 20.55 23.05
N THR A 395 -10.51 21.25 22.98
CA THR A 395 -10.77 22.41 23.86
C THR A 395 -11.38 22.03 25.21
N ARG A 396 -11.79 20.77 25.43
CA ARG A 396 -12.42 20.30 26.67
C ARG A 396 -12.21 18.81 26.90
N ALA A 397 -12.06 18.41 28.16
CA ALA A 397 -11.84 17.03 28.63
C ALA A 397 -12.94 16.01 28.28
N TYR A 398 -14.00 16.38 27.53
CA TYR A 398 -15.21 15.56 27.36
C TYR A 398 -15.75 15.44 25.92
N SER A 399 -15.11 16.06 24.92
CA SER A 399 -15.54 15.88 23.51
C SER A 399 -14.39 15.35 22.66
N SER A 400 -14.21 14.03 22.66
CA SER A 400 -13.32 13.32 21.73
C SER A 400 -13.86 13.47 20.32
N THR A 401 -13.21 14.32 19.52
CA THR A 401 -13.43 14.32 18.07
C THR A 401 -12.52 13.26 17.45
N PRO A 402 -12.88 12.64 16.31
CA PRO A 402 -12.02 11.69 15.64
C PRO A 402 -10.60 12.23 15.37
N ALA A 403 -10.50 13.53 15.07
CA ALA A 403 -9.24 14.24 14.89
C ALA A 403 -8.40 14.32 16.17
N SER A 404 -9.05 14.63 17.30
CA SER A 404 -8.40 14.69 18.61
C SER A 404 -7.91 13.32 19.05
N ASP A 405 -8.67 12.26 18.80
CA ASP A 405 -8.29 10.89 19.15
C ASP A 405 -7.09 10.42 18.32
N ALA A 406 -7.12 10.67 17.01
CA ALA A 406 -6.02 10.38 16.10
C ALA A 406 -4.72 11.09 16.53
N TRP A 407 -4.83 12.37 16.87
CA TRP A 407 -3.70 13.18 17.30
C TRP A 407 -3.16 12.77 18.67
N MET A 408 -4.05 12.50 19.64
CA MET A 408 -3.69 12.00 20.96
C MET A 408 -2.93 10.68 20.84
N LEU A 409 -3.42 9.75 20.02
CA LEU A 409 -2.74 8.49 19.77
C LEU A 409 -1.34 8.70 19.19
N PHE A 410 -1.19 9.59 18.21
CA PHE A 410 0.12 9.96 17.67
C PHE A 410 1.05 10.57 18.73
N GLN A 411 0.55 11.48 19.56
CA GLN A 411 1.32 12.12 20.65
C GLN A 411 1.79 11.10 21.69
N VAL A 412 0.94 10.15 22.07
CA VAL A 412 1.30 9.07 23.00
C VAL A 412 2.47 8.27 22.42
N VAL A 413 2.38 7.81 21.17
CA VAL A 413 3.46 7.05 20.52
C VAL A 413 4.72 7.91 20.36
N TYR A 414 4.59 9.19 20.01
CA TYR A 414 5.69 10.14 19.93
C TYR A 414 6.43 10.27 21.26
N ASN A 415 5.71 10.47 22.36
CA ASN A 415 6.29 10.61 23.69
C ASN A 415 7.01 9.33 24.15
N HIS A 416 6.42 8.16 23.91
CA HIS A 416 7.08 6.87 24.21
C HIS A 416 8.38 6.69 23.43
N ARG A 417 8.38 7.05 22.13
CA ARG A 417 9.57 6.95 21.29
C ARG A 417 10.64 7.98 21.69
N LYS A 418 10.23 9.20 22.06
CA LYS A 418 11.12 10.24 22.60
C LYS A 418 11.80 9.77 23.86
N ALA A 419 11.02 9.27 24.82
CA ALA A 419 11.54 8.73 26.08
C ALA A 419 12.51 7.58 25.80
N ALA A 420 12.14 6.62 24.96
CA ALA A 420 12.99 5.47 24.68
C ALA A 420 14.30 5.81 23.94
N LEU A 421 14.33 6.89 23.15
CA LEU A 421 15.53 7.32 22.41
C LEU A 421 16.47 8.20 23.24
N TYR A 422 15.93 9.03 24.12
CA TYR A 422 16.69 10.12 24.77
C TYR A 422 16.75 10.03 26.29
N GLN A 423 15.91 9.22 26.92
CA GLN A 423 15.81 9.11 28.36
C GLN A 423 16.10 7.66 28.76
N ALA A 424 17.32 7.42 29.27
CA ALA A 424 17.59 6.19 29.98
C ALA A 424 16.95 6.30 31.37
N HIS A 425 16.16 5.32 31.77
CA HIS A 425 15.55 5.29 33.10
C HIS A 425 16.11 4.12 33.93
N ALA A 426 16.10 4.30 35.25
CA ALA A 426 16.19 3.13 36.14
C ALA A 426 14.99 2.21 35.85
N GLY A 427 15.23 0.90 35.73
CA GLY A 427 14.18 -0.05 35.37
C GLY A 427 13.97 -0.27 33.87
N ASP A 428 14.82 0.27 32.99
CA ASP A 428 14.79 -0.10 31.57
C ASP A 428 15.00 -1.61 31.36
N PRO A 429 14.25 -2.24 30.44
CA PRO A 429 14.37 -3.67 30.20
C PRO A 429 15.76 -4.00 29.69
N ILE A 430 16.42 -4.92 30.40
CA ILE A 430 17.73 -5.42 30.01
C ILE A 430 17.57 -6.22 28.71
N GLN A 431 18.41 -5.93 27.73
CA GLN A 431 18.44 -6.65 26.47
C GLN A 431 19.17 -8.01 26.62
N CYS A 432 18.60 -8.88 27.44
CA CYS A 432 19.07 -10.24 27.66
C CYS A 432 17.91 -11.22 27.44
N GLN A 433 18.11 -12.20 26.57
CA GLN A 433 17.13 -13.25 26.30
C GLN A 433 17.38 -14.52 27.12
N ASN A 434 18.42 -14.55 27.97
CA ASN A 434 18.52 -15.58 28.99
C ASN A 434 17.41 -15.33 30.01
N THR A 435 16.48 -16.27 30.07
CA THR A 435 15.27 -16.23 30.88
C THR A 435 15.57 -16.32 32.40
N ARG A 436 16.73 -16.86 32.78
CA ARG A 436 17.28 -16.88 34.16
C ARG A 436 18.18 -15.71 34.51
N HIS A 437 18.21 -14.64 33.72
CA HIS A 437 19.13 -13.52 33.94
C HIS A 437 19.17 -13.03 35.40
N GLN A 438 18.02 -12.96 36.08
CA GLN A 438 17.96 -12.52 37.48
C GLN A 438 18.62 -13.49 38.46
N GLU A 439 18.52 -14.80 38.23
CA GLU A 439 19.15 -15.81 39.10
C GLU A 439 20.67 -15.69 39.05
N LEU A 440 21.22 -15.34 37.88
CA LEU A 440 22.65 -15.20 37.66
C LEU A 440 23.24 -13.89 38.19
N PHE A 441 22.42 -12.85 38.35
CA PHE A 441 22.88 -11.49 38.67
C PHE A 441 22.31 -10.89 39.96
N SER A 442 21.55 -11.67 40.74
CA SER A 442 21.06 -11.31 42.08
C SER A 442 22.16 -10.86 43.07
N PHE A 443 23.44 -11.11 42.74
CA PHE A 443 24.58 -10.81 43.60
C PHE A 443 25.53 -9.69 43.12
N VAL A 444 25.40 -9.15 41.90
CA VAL A 444 26.39 -8.21 41.36
C VAL A 444 25.74 -6.87 41.04
N GLY A 445 25.75 -5.95 42.02
CA GLY A 445 25.23 -4.58 41.93
C GLY A 445 25.96 -3.64 40.97
N ARG A 446 26.33 -4.10 39.77
CA ARG A 446 26.98 -3.24 38.75
C ARG A 446 26.17 -3.22 37.46
N ARG A 447 25.68 -2.03 37.13
CA ARG A 447 25.35 -1.56 35.76
C ARG A 447 26.61 -1.56 34.88
N GLY A 448 27.22 -2.72 34.71
CA GLY A 448 28.56 -2.92 34.18
C GLY A 448 28.54 -3.23 32.70
N SER A 449 28.64 -2.17 31.90
CA SER A 449 28.73 -2.12 30.44
C SER A 449 27.39 -2.15 29.69
N ASN A 450 27.12 -1.07 28.94
CA ASN A 450 26.11 -1.00 27.88
C ASN A 450 26.44 -1.93 26.69
N LYS A 451 27.33 -2.91 26.88
CA LYS A 451 27.82 -3.77 25.83
C LYS A 451 26.87 -4.94 25.67
N LEU A 452 26.10 -4.89 24.59
CA LEU A 452 25.27 -5.99 24.16
C LEU A 452 26.12 -7.07 23.51
N TYR A 453 26.00 -8.31 23.99
CA TYR A 453 26.59 -9.48 23.35
C TYR A 453 25.57 -10.10 22.41
N VAL A 454 25.88 -10.15 21.12
CA VAL A 454 25.05 -10.78 20.11
C VAL A 454 25.70 -12.11 19.73
N CYS A 455 24.92 -13.18 19.67
CA CYS A 455 25.44 -14.46 19.19
C CYS A 455 25.95 -14.30 17.75
N SER A 456 27.24 -14.58 17.52
CA SER A 456 27.90 -14.37 16.22
C SER A 456 27.39 -15.29 15.11
N SER A 457 26.78 -16.42 15.48
CA SER A 457 26.25 -17.40 14.52
C SER A 457 24.85 -17.01 14.02
N CYS A 458 23.89 -16.85 14.94
CA CYS A 458 22.50 -16.58 14.55
C CYS A 458 22.16 -15.09 14.39
N LEU A 459 22.98 -14.19 14.95
CA LEU A 459 22.78 -12.73 15.01
C LEU A 459 21.43 -12.28 15.59
N SER A 460 20.66 -13.23 16.14
CA SER A 460 19.27 -13.03 16.55
C SER A 460 19.12 -12.93 18.06
N VAL A 461 19.92 -13.70 18.79
CA VAL A 461 19.87 -13.78 20.26
C VAL A 461 20.89 -12.85 20.91
N THR A 462 20.46 -12.16 21.97
CA THR A 462 21.25 -11.13 22.65
C THR A 462 21.36 -11.35 24.15
N TYR A 463 22.51 -11.02 24.71
CA TYR A 463 22.86 -11.22 26.11
C TYR A 463 23.50 -9.97 26.71
N CYS A 464 23.31 -9.79 28.01
CA CYS A 464 23.99 -8.74 28.77
C CYS A 464 25.46 -9.09 29.12
N GLY A 465 25.87 -10.35 28.93
CA GLY A 465 27.22 -10.81 29.27
C GLY A 465 27.45 -12.29 28.99
N GLN A 466 28.73 -12.70 29.06
CA GLN A 466 29.16 -14.09 28.86
C GLN A 466 28.50 -15.10 29.81
N PRO A 467 28.27 -14.80 31.11
CA PRO A 467 27.58 -15.75 32.00
C PRO A 467 26.16 -16.09 31.51
N CYS A 468 25.37 -15.08 31.13
CA CYS A 468 24.04 -15.29 30.55
C CYS A 468 24.10 -16.04 29.23
N GLN A 469 25.08 -15.75 28.37
CA GLN A 469 25.24 -16.47 27.12
C GLN A 469 25.54 -17.96 27.36
N SER A 470 26.43 -18.27 28.30
CA SER A 470 26.86 -19.65 28.57
C SER A 470 25.73 -20.49 29.15
N ASP A 471 25.00 -19.98 30.16
CA ASP A 471 23.86 -20.68 30.75
C ASP A 471 22.71 -20.88 29.73
N ASP A 472 22.40 -19.88 28.90
CA ASP A 472 21.38 -20.01 27.86
C ASP A 472 21.83 -20.96 26.74
N TRP A 473 23.13 -20.99 26.42
CA TRP A 473 23.71 -21.90 25.43
C TRP A 473 23.47 -23.36 25.79
N ASP A 474 23.82 -23.75 27.01
CA ASP A 474 23.73 -25.15 27.45
C ASP A 474 22.27 -25.64 27.54
N ARG A 475 21.35 -24.75 27.90
CA ARG A 475 19.94 -25.08 28.10
C ARG A 475 19.09 -25.02 26.85
N VAL A 476 19.20 -23.93 26.08
CA VAL A 476 18.21 -23.57 25.05
C VAL A 476 18.91 -23.24 23.73
N HIS A 477 19.83 -22.27 23.73
CA HIS A 477 20.27 -21.63 22.50
C HIS A 477 21.00 -22.59 21.54
N ARG A 478 21.80 -23.53 22.06
CA ARG A 478 22.53 -24.49 21.21
C ARG A 478 21.60 -25.28 20.27
N TYR A 479 20.37 -25.55 20.70
CA TYR A 479 19.40 -26.34 19.95
C TYR A 479 18.64 -25.54 18.87
N GLU A 480 18.53 -24.23 19.04
CA GLU A 480 17.80 -23.33 18.12
C GLU A 480 18.74 -22.49 17.24
N CYS A 481 20.03 -22.38 17.58
CA CYS A 481 20.95 -21.42 16.97
C CYS A 481 21.00 -21.56 15.44
N HIS A 482 21.02 -22.78 14.93
CA HIS A 482 21.07 -23.06 13.49
C HIS A 482 19.78 -22.65 12.75
N ILE A 483 18.61 -22.86 13.36
CA ILE A 483 17.30 -22.44 12.83
C ILE A 483 17.25 -20.92 12.77
N LEU A 484 17.57 -20.26 13.89
CA LEU A 484 17.58 -18.80 13.97
C LEU A 484 18.59 -18.17 13.00
N ALA A 485 19.74 -18.81 12.76
CA ALA A 485 20.72 -18.35 11.77
C ALA A 485 20.18 -18.45 10.34
N SER A 486 19.45 -19.54 10.03
CA SER A 486 18.79 -19.71 8.73
C SER A 486 17.74 -18.62 8.50
N ASP A 487 16.87 -18.42 9.48
CA ASP A 487 15.82 -17.40 9.45
C ASP A 487 16.40 -15.99 9.33
N HIS A 488 17.44 -15.67 10.11
CA HIS A 488 18.11 -14.37 10.02
C HIS A 488 18.65 -14.11 8.60
N ARG A 489 19.25 -15.12 7.95
CA ARG A 489 19.71 -14.99 6.56
C ARG A 489 18.54 -14.78 5.59
N ALA A 490 17.44 -15.50 5.76
CA ALA A 490 16.24 -15.33 4.95
C ALA A 490 15.66 -13.91 5.11
N LEU A 491 15.49 -13.44 6.35
CA LEU A 491 14.99 -12.10 6.67
C LEU A 491 15.93 -11.00 6.16
N THR A 492 17.24 -11.23 6.17
CA THR A 492 18.23 -10.28 5.63
C THR A 492 18.11 -10.17 4.11
N LYS A 493 17.95 -11.29 3.40
CA LYS A 493 17.70 -11.30 1.95
C LYS A 493 16.40 -10.58 1.57
N LEU A 494 15.41 -10.62 2.47
CA LEU A 494 14.13 -9.92 2.33
C LEU A 494 14.18 -8.44 2.77
N GLY A 495 15.30 -7.95 3.31
CA GLY A 495 15.43 -6.56 3.79
C GLY A 495 14.59 -6.24 5.03
N ILE A 496 14.15 -7.26 5.79
CA ILE A 496 13.25 -7.12 6.96
C ILE A 496 13.83 -7.67 8.27
N ALA A 497 15.12 -8.02 8.28
CA ALA A 497 15.79 -8.45 9.52
C ALA A 497 15.76 -7.33 10.57
N LEU A 498 15.37 -7.66 11.80
CA LEU A 498 15.27 -6.70 12.89
C LEU A 498 16.60 -6.64 13.67
N PRO A 499 17.37 -5.54 13.61
CA PRO A 499 18.62 -5.39 14.33
C PRO A 499 18.41 -5.48 15.85
N PRO A 500 19.36 -6.06 16.61
CA PRO A 500 19.32 -6.11 18.06
C PRO A 500 18.95 -4.79 18.74
N ARG A 501 19.57 -3.68 18.33
CA ARG A 501 19.29 -2.35 18.90
C ARG A 501 17.81 -1.95 18.75
N LEU A 502 17.19 -2.29 17.62
CA LEU A 502 15.78 -2.00 17.41
C LEU A 502 14.88 -2.88 18.28
N LYS A 503 15.23 -4.17 18.48
CA LYS A 503 14.52 -5.04 19.44
C LYS A 503 14.47 -4.42 20.84
N HIS A 504 15.61 -3.93 21.33
CA HIS A 504 15.66 -3.26 22.64
C HIS A 504 14.87 -1.98 22.69
N LEU A 505 14.97 -1.14 21.64
CA LEU A 505 14.17 0.07 21.58
C LEU A 505 12.67 -0.23 21.67
N HIS A 506 12.20 -1.30 21.01
CA HIS A 506 10.81 -1.75 21.15
C HIS A 506 10.49 -2.21 22.57
N LEU A 507 11.37 -2.97 23.24
CA LEU A 507 11.17 -3.37 24.64
C LEU A 507 11.04 -2.16 25.57
N VAL A 508 11.90 -1.15 25.42
CA VAL A 508 11.82 0.09 26.21
C VAL A 508 10.49 0.79 25.97
N ILE A 509 9.99 0.78 24.74
CA ILE A 509 8.70 1.39 24.39
C ILE A 509 7.53 0.64 25.00
N ILE A 510 7.58 -0.71 25.02
CA ILE A 510 6.60 -1.52 25.74
C ILE A 510 6.61 -1.11 27.22
N GLN A 511 7.79 -1.03 27.85
CA GLN A 511 7.92 -0.62 29.25
C GLN A 511 7.31 0.77 29.47
N ARG A 512 7.59 1.76 28.61
CA ARG A 512 6.99 3.10 28.74
C ARG A 512 5.48 3.12 28.57
N GLN A 513 4.96 2.32 27.66
CA GLN A 513 3.52 2.13 27.54
C GLN A 513 2.92 1.59 28.84
N MET A 514 3.58 0.61 29.47
CA MET A 514 3.16 0.08 30.75
C MET A 514 3.21 1.14 31.86
N ASP A 515 4.32 1.86 31.96
CA ASP A 515 4.54 2.90 32.97
C ASP A 515 3.45 3.98 32.92
N ASP A 516 3.11 4.46 31.72
CA ASP A 516 2.15 5.57 31.55
C ASP A 516 0.69 5.15 31.81
N MET A 517 0.36 3.87 31.60
CA MET A 517 -0.97 3.33 31.95
C MET A 517 -1.11 3.10 33.45
N GLY A 518 0.00 3.07 34.17
CA GLY A 518 0.10 2.49 35.50
C GLY A 518 0.15 0.96 35.40
N ASP A 519 1.23 0.37 35.92
CA ASP A 519 1.46 -1.08 35.91
C ASP A 519 0.23 -1.85 36.44
N ALA A 520 -0.37 -1.36 37.53
CA ALA A 520 -1.58 -1.93 38.13
C ALA A 520 -2.77 -1.96 37.16
N TYR A 521 -2.98 -0.92 36.34
CA TYR A 521 -4.10 -0.90 35.40
C TYR A 521 -3.92 -1.95 34.31
N LEU A 522 -2.72 -2.07 33.73
CA LEU A 522 -2.46 -3.07 32.69
C LEU A 522 -2.56 -4.49 33.25
N ILE A 523 -1.98 -4.75 34.42
CA ILE A 523 -2.08 -6.04 35.11
C ILE A 523 -3.56 -6.36 35.36
N ASN A 524 -4.32 -5.44 35.94
CA ASN A 524 -5.74 -5.64 36.22
C ASN A 524 -6.57 -5.80 34.94
N SER A 525 -6.22 -5.10 33.85
CA SER A 525 -6.86 -5.27 32.55
C SER A 525 -6.58 -6.66 31.99
N THR A 526 -5.31 -7.07 31.99
CA THR A 526 -4.86 -8.39 31.51
C THR A 526 -5.52 -9.51 32.30
N GLN A 527 -5.51 -9.43 33.62
CA GLN A 527 -6.14 -10.42 34.50
C GLN A 527 -7.64 -10.52 34.25
N ARG A 528 -8.35 -9.40 34.14
CA ARG A 528 -9.78 -9.40 33.82
C ARG A 528 -10.05 -10.02 32.45
N THR A 529 -9.27 -9.68 31.44
CA THR A 529 -9.40 -10.24 30.09
C THR A 529 -9.16 -11.75 30.08
N LEU A 530 -8.15 -12.25 30.81
CA LEU A 530 -7.88 -13.68 30.97
C LEU A 530 -9.02 -14.41 31.70
N VAL A 531 -9.49 -13.85 32.82
CA VAL A 531 -10.59 -14.43 33.62
C VAL A 531 -11.90 -14.45 32.84
N HIS A 532 -12.19 -13.39 32.07
CA HIS A 532 -13.38 -13.33 31.23
C HIS A 532 -13.34 -14.37 30.12
N ALA A 533 -12.19 -14.57 29.47
CA ALA A 533 -12.05 -15.49 28.34
C ALA A 533 -12.03 -16.97 28.76
N LEU A 534 -11.38 -17.30 29.89
CA LEU A 534 -11.04 -18.68 30.25
C LEU A 534 -11.46 -19.08 31.67
N GLY A 535 -12.12 -18.18 32.41
CA GLY A 535 -12.56 -18.40 33.78
C GLY A 535 -11.50 -18.07 34.85
N PRO A 536 -11.88 -18.08 36.15
CA PRO A 536 -11.03 -17.64 37.26
C PRO A 536 -9.78 -18.52 37.48
N THR A 537 -9.81 -19.78 37.02
CA THR A 537 -8.68 -20.71 37.12
C THR A 537 -7.56 -20.39 36.13
N ALA A 538 -7.79 -19.53 35.14
CA ALA A 538 -6.78 -19.14 34.14
C ALA A 538 -5.56 -18.45 34.76
N LEU A 539 -5.76 -17.63 35.81
CA LEU A 539 -4.66 -16.93 36.49
C LEU A 539 -3.72 -17.90 37.22
N HIS A 540 -4.28 -18.95 37.82
CA HIS A 540 -3.52 -19.96 38.56
C HIS A 540 -2.85 -20.96 37.62
N SER A 541 -3.59 -21.42 36.59
CA SER A 541 -3.08 -22.41 35.63
C SER A 541 -2.07 -21.85 34.65
N LYS A 542 -2.10 -20.53 34.40
CA LYS A 542 -1.25 -19.83 33.41
C LYS A 542 -1.25 -20.53 32.05
N SER A 543 -2.41 -21.04 31.66
CA SER A 543 -2.64 -21.83 30.44
C SER A 543 -2.79 -20.96 29.18
N ALA A 544 -2.65 -19.64 29.32
CA ALA A 544 -2.93 -18.70 28.25
C ALA A 544 -1.95 -17.52 28.21
N ILE A 545 -1.90 -16.92 27.03
CA ILE A 545 -1.08 -15.78 26.65
C ILE A 545 -2.02 -14.63 26.32
N HIS A 546 -1.84 -13.51 27.03
CA HIS A 546 -2.50 -12.27 26.69
C HIS A 546 -1.73 -11.57 25.58
N VAL A 547 -2.35 -11.37 24.41
CA VAL A 547 -1.73 -10.69 23.28
C VAL A 547 -2.25 -9.27 23.16
N SER A 548 -1.42 -8.33 23.58
CA SER A 548 -1.68 -6.90 23.49
C SER A 548 -1.52 -6.41 22.05
N LEU A 549 -2.63 -5.94 21.48
CA LEU A 549 -2.68 -5.26 20.19
C LEU A 549 -2.49 -3.74 20.33
N ARG A 550 -2.21 -3.23 21.53
CA ARG A 550 -2.09 -1.78 21.80
C ARG A 550 -0.94 -1.10 21.04
N SER A 551 0.06 -1.87 20.64
CA SER A 551 1.16 -1.40 19.79
C SER A 551 0.88 -1.56 18.28
N GLN A 552 -0.23 -2.21 17.92
CA GLN A 552 -0.67 -2.37 16.55
C GLN A 552 -1.48 -1.16 16.11
N ILE A 553 -0.97 -0.52 15.06
CA ILE A 553 -1.55 0.62 14.37
C ILE A 553 -2.98 0.28 13.93
N GLY A 554 -3.97 1.07 14.38
CA GLY A 554 -5.37 0.95 13.94
C GLY A 554 -6.11 -0.30 14.41
N ALA A 555 -5.60 -1.04 15.40
CA ALA A 555 -6.31 -2.20 15.94
C ALA A 555 -7.59 -1.76 16.66
N THR A 556 -8.72 -1.85 15.95
CA THR A 556 -10.07 -1.82 16.53
C THR A 556 -10.41 -3.13 17.25
N ARG A 557 -9.58 -4.17 17.06
CA ARG A 557 -9.79 -5.47 17.66
C ARG A 557 -9.50 -5.39 19.17
N PRO A 558 -10.36 -6.01 20.00
CA PRO A 558 -10.08 -6.16 21.42
C PRO A 558 -8.79 -6.96 21.61
N GLU A 559 -8.18 -6.80 22.79
CA GLU A 559 -7.05 -7.63 23.20
C GLU A 559 -7.36 -9.12 22.99
N GLU A 560 -6.40 -9.87 22.46
CA GLU A 560 -6.59 -11.29 22.16
C GLU A 560 -6.10 -12.14 23.34
N VAL A 561 -6.86 -13.18 23.69
CA VAL A 561 -6.41 -14.24 24.61
C VAL A 561 -6.27 -15.51 23.80
N LEU A 562 -5.07 -16.08 23.81
CA LEU A 562 -4.78 -17.36 23.16
C LEU A 562 -4.33 -18.35 24.23
N THR A 563 -4.80 -19.59 24.15
CA THR A 563 -4.17 -20.69 24.90
C THR A 563 -2.71 -20.87 24.46
N ILE A 564 -1.89 -21.52 25.29
CA ILE A 564 -0.49 -21.83 24.95
C ILE A 564 -0.40 -22.60 23.63
N GLU A 565 -1.30 -23.55 23.41
CA GLU A 565 -1.35 -24.40 22.23
C GLU A 565 -1.82 -23.64 20.99
N GLU A 566 -2.81 -22.76 21.12
CA GLU A 566 -3.24 -21.88 20.02
C GLU A 566 -2.12 -20.94 19.59
N TYR A 567 -1.46 -20.28 20.54
CA TYR A 567 -0.33 -19.41 20.24
C TYR A 567 0.80 -20.20 19.58
N ARG A 568 1.14 -21.40 20.09
CA ARG A 568 2.16 -22.28 19.50
C ARG A 568 1.85 -22.59 18.04
N ARG A 569 0.60 -22.99 17.75
CA ARG A 569 0.16 -23.35 16.39
C ARG A 569 0.27 -22.18 15.41
N GLU A 570 -0.03 -20.96 15.86
CA GLU A 570 0.14 -19.76 15.03
C GLU A 570 1.63 -19.39 14.88
N ALA A 571 2.38 -19.41 15.97
CA ALA A 571 3.76 -18.95 16.02
C ALA A 571 4.75 -19.86 15.28
N GLN A 572 4.44 -21.15 15.13
CA GLN A 572 5.21 -22.09 14.31
C GLN A 572 5.31 -21.70 12.84
N LYS A 573 4.40 -20.83 12.36
CA LYS A 573 4.39 -20.34 10.97
C LYS A 573 5.29 -19.10 10.79
N TRP A 574 5.82 -18.54 11.88
CA TRP A 574 6.57 -17.27 11.87
C TRP A 574 8.08 -17.52 11.82
N TYR A 575 8.83 -16.55 11.30
CA TYR A 575 10.29 -16.58 11.37
C TYR A 575 10.78 -16.36 12.81
N LEU A 576 11.95 -16.91 13.09
CA LEU A 576 12.61 -16.90 14.40
C LEU A 576 11.80 -17.68 15.45
N TRP A 577 11.02 -18.68 15.01
CA TRP A 577 10.33 -19.59 15.91
C TRP A 577 11.31 -20.59 16.54
N SER A 578 11.16 -20.83 17.84
CA SER A 578 11.89 -21.85 18.58
C SER A 578 10.96 -22.52 19.57
N GLY A 579 10.64 -23.79 19.33
CA GLY A 579 9.83 -24.59 20.24
C GLY A 579 10.49 -24.73 21.60
N VAL A 580 11.80 -25.00 21.64
CA VAL A 580 12.57 -25.20 22.87
C VAL A 580 12.56 -23.93 23.75
N ARG A 581 12.76 -22.75 23.16
CA ARG A 581 12.71 -21.50 23.91
C ARG A 581 11.30 -21.16 24.37
N PHE A 582 10.30 -21.40 23.53
CA PHE A 582 8.89 -21.22 23.90
C PHE A 582 8.51 -22.11 25.09
N ASP A 583 8.88 -23.39 25.06
CA ASP A 583 8.65 -24.34 26.15
C ASP A 583 9.34 -23.87 27.44
N SER A 584 10.60 -23.43 27.35
CA SER A 584 11.31 -22.87 28.50
C SER A 584 10.64 -21.61 29.07
N LEU A 585 10.01 -20.78 28.24
CA LEU A 585 9.26 -19.60 28.71
C LEU A 585 7.97 -20.01 29.42
N VAL A 586 7.25 -20.99 28.88
CA VAL A 586 6.04 -21.56 29.50
C VAL A 586 6.37 -22.17 30.87
N GLU A 587 7.42 -22.98 30.95
CA GLU A 587 7.88 -23.57 32.21
C GLU A 587 8.22 -22.51 33.25
N GLN A 588 8.90 -21.43 32.85
CA GLN A 588 9.23 -20.35 33.77
C GLN A 588 8.03 -19.53 34.22
N ALA A 589 7.07 -19.30 33.33
CA ALA A 589 5.81 -18.67 33.71
C ALA A 589 5.05 -19.53 34.73
N LYS A 590 5.05 -20.86 34.56
CA LYS A 590 4.43 -21.79 35.52
C LYS A 590 5.16 -21.82 36.86
N ALA A 591 6.50 -21.86 36.84
CA ALA A 591 7.33 -22.01 38.03
C ALA A 591 7.42 -20.74 38.91
N ASN A 592 7.24 -19.55 38.33
CA ASN A 592 7.37 -18.27 39.02
C ASN A 592 6.06 -17.48 38.93
N GLU A 593 5.89 -16.36 39.65
CA GLU A 593 4.70 -15.49 39.53
C GLU A 593 4.64 -14.64 38.25
N HIS A 594 5.19 -15.16 37.14
CA HIS A 594 5.18 -14.50 35.85
C HIS A 594 4.00 -14.96 34.97
N HIS A 595 3.57 -14.07 34.09
CA HIS A 595 2.64 -14.37 33.01
C HIS A 595 3.29 -14.15 31.65
N LEU A 596 2.86 -14.93 30.66
CA LEU A 596 3.25 -14.73 29.26
C LEU A 596 2.37 -13.65 28.64
N VAL A 597 3.01 -12.61 28.11
CA VAL A 597 2.34 -11.50 27.44
C VAL A 597 2.96 -11.31 26.06
N GLY A 598 2.12 -11.33 25.03
CA GLY A 598 2.49 -11.04 23.65
C GLY A 598 2.26 -9.57 23.33
N TYR A 599 3.18 -8.95 22.58
CA TYR A 599 3.02 -7.61 22.00
C TYR A 599 3.24 -7.67 20.50
N ARG A 600 2.43 -6.95 19.72
CA ARG A 600 2.52 -6.88 18.26
C ARG A 600 2.90 -5.49 17.75
N PHE A 601 4.09 -5.35 17.19
CA PHE A 601 4.49 -4.14 16.47
C PHE A 601 4.36 -4.36 14.96
N ALA A 602 3.41 -3.68 14.32
CA ALA A 602 3.31 -3.68 12.88
C ALA A 602 4.22 -2.60 12.28
N SER A 603 4.99 -2.94 11.25
CA SER A 603 5.75 -1.98 10.45
C SER A 603 4.87 -1.33 9.38
N GLY A 604 3.70 -0.81 9.77
CA GLY A 604 2.63 -0.40 8.87
C GLY A 604 1.72 -1.57 8.45
N ASP A 605 0.80 -1.32 7.52
CA ASP A 605 -0.20 -2.31 7.11
C ASP A 605 0.39 -3.52 6.37
N ILE A 606 1.47 -3.30 5.61
CA ILE A 606 2.00 -4.28 4.63
C ILE A 606 3.42 -4.72 5.01
N GLY A 607 3.95 -4.16 6.09
CA GLY A 607 5.23 -4.57 6.67
C GLY A 607 5.14 -5.83 7.54
N PRO A 608 6.29 -6.35 7.99
CA PRO A 608 6.33 -7.42 8.97
C PRO A 608 5.63 -7.01 10.27
N ILE A 609 5.00 -7.98 10.94
CA ILE A 609 4.59 -7.85 12.33
C ILE A 609 5.66 -8.49 13.20
N TYR A 610 6.19 -7.71 14.14
CA TYR A 610 7.09 -8.20 15.17
C TYR A 610 6.27 -8.62 16.38
N HIS A 611 6.36 -9.90 16.73
CA HIS A 611 5.72 -10.47 17.91
C HIS A 611 6.76 -10.57 19.02
N PHE A 612 6.53 -9.88 20.13
CA PHE A 612 7.36 -9.94 21.33
C PHE A 612 6.63 -10.79 22.35
N LEU A 613 7.16 -11.97 22.66
CA LEU A 613 6.66 -12.79 23.76
C LEU A 613 7.54 -12.56 24.99
N LEU A 614 6.91 -12.08 26.05
CA LEU A 614 7.57 -11.55 27.25
C LEU A 614 7.09 -12.30 28.48
N LEU A 615 7.98 -12.43 29.47
CA LEU A 615 7.59 -12.79 30.83
C LEU A 615 7.36 -11.49 31.60
N MET A 616 6.18 -11.37 32.21
CA MET A 616 5.78 -10.19 32.97
C MET A 616 5.50 -10.58 34.42
N ASP A 617 6.12 -9.86 35.36
CA ASP A 617 6.00 -10.11 36.80
C ASP A 617 4.77 -9.43 37.41
N PHE A 618 3.86 -10.23 37.96
CA PHE A 618 2.59 -9.80 38.54
C PHE A 618 2.61 -9.77 40.09
N SER A 619 3.70 -10.22 40.72
CA SER A 619 3.79 -10.51 42.17
C SER A 619 3.52 -9.31 43.09
N ASN A 620 3.76 -8.10 42.61
CA ASN A 620 3.45 -6.87 43.34
C ASN A 620 2.97 -5.79 42.37
N PRO A 621 1.66 -5.55 42.21
CA PRO A 621 1.15 -4.56 41.25
C PRO A 621 1.38 -3.10 41.68
N GLU A 622 1.71 -2.84 42.95
CA GLU A 622 1.95 -1.49 43.50
C GLU A 622 3.39 -0.99 43.29
N LEU A 623 4.33 -1.89 42.96
CA LEU A 623 5.72 -1.56 42.64
C LEU A 623 5.83 -0.77 41.32
N GLU A 624 5.69 0.55 41.31
CA GLU A 624 5.92 1.31 40.08
C GLU A 624 7.32 1.00 39.51
N SER A 625 7.38 0.53 38.26
CA SER A 625 8.62 0.20 37.56
C SER A 625 9.69 1.31 37.70
N ARG A 626 9.25 2.59 37.68
CA ARG A 626 10.07 3.79 37.79
C ARG A 626 10.82 3.92 39.12
N GLN A 627 10.26 3.35 40.19
CA GLN A 627 10.87 3.36 41.53
C GLN A 627 11.72 2.12 41.78
N SER A 628 11.48 1.04 41.03
CA SER A 628 12.23 -0.20 41.12
C SER A 628 13.50 -0.16 40.26
N ASN A 629 14.56 -0.82 40.71
CA ASN A 629 15.78 -0.98 39.89
C ASN A 629 15.62 -2.02 38.76
N PHE A 630 14.48 -2.71 38.67
CA PHE A 630 14.29 -3.86 37.80
C PHE A 630 13.05 -3.69 36.91
N SER A 631 13.22 -3.89 35.60
CA SER A 631 12.08 -3.97 34.70
C SER A 631 11.18 -5.14 35.10
N ARG A 632 9.85 -4.93 35.06
CA ARG A 632 8.84 -6.00 35.19
C ARG A 632 8.82 -6.94 33.98
N ILE A 633 9.41 -6.52 32.88
CA ILE A 633 9.47 -7.24 31.63
C ILE A 633 10.80 -7.98 31.54
N ARG A 634 10.73 -9.28 31.26
CA ARG A 634 11.88 -10.05 30.82
C ARG A 634 11.71 -10.39 29.35
N SER A 635 12.75 -10.12 28.57
CA SER A 635 12.74 -10.45 27.14
C SER A 635 12.76 -11.96 26.98
N GLY A 636 11.66 -12.52 26.43
CA GLY A 636 11.58 -13.94 26.13
C GLY A 636 12.08 -14.22 24.72
N MET A 637 11.22 -13.97 23.74
CA MET A 637 11.52 -14.17 22.32
C MET A 637 10.87 -13.12 21.44
N VAL A 638 11.45 -12.92 20.25
CA VAL A 638 10.92 -12.04 19.21
C VAL A 638 10.75 -12.85 17.95
N GLN A 639 9.50 -13.02 17.50
CA GLN A 639 9.18 -13.66 16.23
C GLN A 639 8.77 -12.62 15.18
N ILE A 640 8.86 -13.00 13.91
CA ILE A 640 8.50 -12.13 12.80
C ILE A 640 7.48 -12.84 11.91
N GLN A 641 6.26 -12.32 11.93
CA GLN A 641 5.22 -12.74 10.99
C GLN A 641 5.35 -11.88 9.74
N TYR A 642 5.70 -12.52 8.63
CA TYR A 642 5.68 -11.90 7.33
C TYR A 642 4.25 -11.85 6.80
N ARG A 643 3.76 -10.65 6.50
CA ARG A 643 2.52 -10.48 5.73
C ARG A 643 2.89 -10.61 4.25
N SER A 644 2.17 -11.43 3.49
CA SER A 644 2.30 -11.39 2.03
C SER A 644 2.08 -9.94 1.56
N HIS A 645 2.89 -9.47 0.62
CA HIS A 645 2.82 -8.10 0.11
C HIS A 645 1.52 -7.75 -0.60
N GLU A 646 0.57 -8.68 -0.76
CA GLU A 646 -0.75 -8.38 -1.30
C GLU A 646 -1.54 -7.55 -0.28
N PRO A 647 -1.80 -6.26 -0.56
CA PRO A 647 -2.61 -5.39 0.31
C PRO A 647 -4.00 -6.01 0.55
N GLU A 648 -4.56 -5.87 1.76
CA GLU A 648 -5.90 -6.38 2.08
C GLU A 648 -6.99 -5.87 1.13
N TRP A 649 -6.87 -4.65 0.61
CA TRP A 649 -7.83 -4.13 -0.38
C TRP A 649 -7.74 -4.85 -1.74
N GLN A 650 -6.61 -5.47 -2.07
CA GLN A 650 -6.49 -6.36 -3.24
C GLN A 650 -7.16 -7.72 -3.00
N LEU A 651 -7.30 -8.13 -1.74
CA LEU A 651 -8.00 -9.36 -1.35
C LEU A 651 -9.53 -9.12 -1.23
N ASN A 652 -9.93 -7.98 -0.65
CA ASN A 652 -11.33 -7.69 -0.32
C ASN A 652 -12.13 -7.06 -1.47
N LYS A 653 -11.47 -6.56 -2.53
CA LYS A 653 -12.14 -6.30 -3.80
C LYS A 653 -12.15 -7.59 -4.62
N GLU A 654 -12.87 -8.60 -4.15
CA GLU A 654 -13.27 -9.70 -5.04
C GLU A 654 -13.97 -9.06 -6.23
N CYS A 655 -13.38 -9.22 -7.40
CA CYS A 655 -13.98 -8.73 -8.62
C CYS A 655 -15.33 -9.44 -8.74
N LYS A 656 -16.42 -8.67 -8.70
CA LYS A 656 -17.79 -9.21 -8.80
C LYS A 656 -18.10 -9.74 -10.20
N GLU A 657 -17.17 -9.63 -11.15
CA GLU A 657 -17.36 -10.15 -12.49
C GLU A 657 -17.23 -11.69 -12.49
N PRO A 658 -17.99 -12.38 -13.35
CA PRO A 658 -17.97 -13.85 -13.45
C PRO A 658 -16.60 -14.47 -13.73
N CYS A 659 -15.61 -13.70 -14.19
CA CYS A 659 -14.26 -14.18 -14.48
C CYS A 659 -13.39 -14.40 -13.22
N CYS A 660 -13.83 -13.92 -12.05
CA CYS A 660 -13.11 -14.02 -10.79
C CYS A 660 -13.83 -14.87 -9.72
N MET A 661 -15.06 -15.30 -9.98
CA MET A 661 -15.78 -16.33 -9.20
C MET A 661 -15.50 -17.70 -9.79
#